data_AF-A0A1B6DCC4-F1
#
_entry.id   AF-A0A1B6DCC4-F1
#
_cell.length_a   1.000
_cell.length_b   1.000
_cell.length_c   1.000
_cell.angle_alpha   90.00
_cell.angle_beta   90.00
_cell.angle_gamma   90.00
#
_symmetry.space_group_name_H-M   'P 1'
#
loop_
_entity.id
_entity.type
_entity.pdbx_description
1 polymer ?
#
loop_
_entity_poly.entity_id
_entity_poly.type
_entity_poly.pdbx_seq_one_letter_code
_entity_poly.pdbx_strand_id
1 'polypeptide(L)'
;MEKDHIIGWIFLSVHMKGLFKENKRFGPGVFTYADGSQDVGHWCGGKLVRLAIIVGEIPSIATTHNAQMKLLNFRKLVDIKDEVEYQKYILEKMECDKIILDQYHLLYSDSIKNPKSLLFNKPFFDGHFFGVFNSKEDSDSNIFVKEFTDVKDYIDLEPDSLKISGKLNSSKKVEEPILVRAWNNGNLAIDILRHCFRHRKFEKKLWFTNAHIIRRKRNHFRDAGKLELACKQFLKACLSNDISTIKKIVKEYNLDIDISDAAGNSAFHFAMITDDCNMIEKLIDLEANINQCNDEGLTPLSLSLLKYLGTKHEISDWSEAFLPNEETDKKENGGHIKQKYVFDLSFSHFKAVADEKEGVNKKQKKGGKNKLTKNKVAKEGKKTKLSKSDPVQNQQDDEQELKKGRLNNIKKTCVTLLNNGADLNEISVPMPGMFLVLYCENFDFLKAALSCKGNINSKLPEELGNLSMLHTVCLLPYSNETLEMVKIILIEGADTNAKTTVNYALPFCGPLGLPDTILEEIDCGFTALQVLCMRPDGEYIDGKEILIEIVSLLIKVTHMKELFQGHSPLSMAIASGNISIVKTLLQSNIILPDQILGHQVGTALTVLLDPVRLKFVPLELLIQMMSCLIDAGANPLLIVNINSFRGTSLQYAHYNLENMKAQISTLSKKKKVLIFEP
;
A
#
# COMPACT_ATOMS: atom_id res chain seq x y z
N MET A 1 63.81 -0.84 45.23
CA MET A 1 63.47 0.08 44.12
C MET A 1 62.10 -0.37 43.62
N GLU A 2 61.04 -0.20 44.42
CA GLU A 2 60.26 1.04 44.54
C GLU A 2 59.80 1.54 43.16
N LYS A 3 58.55 1.21 42.83
CA LYS A 3 57.39 2.12 42.87
C LYS A 3 57.32 2.92 41.58
N ASP A 4 56.47 2.45 40.68
CA ASP A 4 55.54 3.35 39.99
C ASP A 4 54.16 2.69 39.97
N HIS A 5 53.42 3.01 41.02
CA HIS A 5 51.97 2.98 41.03
C HIS A 5 51.46 3.85 39.88
N ILE A 6 50.99 3.22 38.80
CA ILE A 6 49.85 3.75 38.06
C ILE A 6 48.80 2.65 38.01
N ILE A 7 48.13 2.51 39.15
CA ILE A 7 46.70 2.17 39.19
C ILE A 7 46.00 3.32 38.45
N GLY A 8 46.04 3.26 37.12
CA GLY A 8 45.52 4.27 36.22
C GLY A 8 44.03 4.07 36.02
N TRP A 9 43.26 4.33 37.07
CA TRP A 9 41.87 4.79 36.99
C TRP A 9 41.01 3.95 36.03
N ILE A 10 40.69 2.73 36.45
CA ILE A 10 39.43 2.09 36.04
C ILE A 10 38.31 2.94 36.66
N PHE A 11 38.05 4.11 36.08
CA PHE A 11 36.73 4.71 36.14
C PHE A 11 35.86 3.83 35.25
N LEU A 12 35.40 2.70 35.79
CA LEU A 12 34.16 2.03 35.38
C LEU A 12 33.01 2.98 35.72
N SER A 13 33.05 4.15 35.10
CA SER A 13 32.02 5.17 35.19
C SER A 13 30.91 4.70 34.31
N VAL A 14 29.75 4.46 34.93
CA VAL A 14 28.49 4.28 34.23
C VAL A 14 28.32 5.49 33.31
N HIS A 15 28.39 5.28 32.00
CA HIS A 15 28.40 6.38 31.04
C HIS A 15 27.49 6.10 29.85
N MET A 16 26.81 7.14 29.38
CA MET A 16 25.99 7.11 28.17
C MET A 16 26.73 7.77 27.02
N LYS A 17 26.78 7.12 25.85
CA LYS A 17 27.26 7.71 24.59
C LYS A 17 26.18 7.58 23.53
N GLY A 18 25.70 8.69 22.98
CA GLY A 18 24.62 8.70 21.99
C GLY A 18 24.05 10.09 21.78
N LEU A 19 22.89 10.14 21.10
CA LEU A 19 22.17 11.39 20.85
C LEU A 19 21.30 11.82 22.05
N PHE A 20 21.15 13.13 22.20
CA PHE A 20 20.39 13.76 23.29
C PHE A 20 19.50 14.89 22.76
N LYS A 21 18.26 14.95 23.26
CA LYS A 21 17.32 16.05 23.05
C LYS A 21 16.87 16.56 24.42
N GLU A 22 16.96 17.87 24.66
CA GLU A 22 16.56 18.49 25.94
C GLU A 22 17.20 17.85 27.19
N ASN A 23 18.51 17.54 27.12
CA ASN A 23 19.27 16.84 28.18
C ASN A 23 18.75 15.43 28.52
N LYS A 24 17.90 14.85 27.68
CA LYS A 24 17.43 13.48 27.76
C LYS A 24 17.99 12.68 26.60
N ARG A 25 18.24 11.38 26.81
CA ARG A 25 18.70 10.48 25.73
C ARG A 25 17.62 10.42 24.67
N PHE A 26 17.96 10.60 23.40
CA PHE A 26 16.96 10.59 22.33
C PHE A 26 17.56 10.08 21.03
N GLY A 27 17.15 8.89 20.59
CA GLY A 27 17.67 8.22 19.41
C GLY A 27 18.80 7.21 19.72
N PRO A 28 19.65 6.86 18.75
CA PRO A 28 20.68 5.83 18.90
C PRO A 28 21.69 6.14 20.00
N GLY A 29 22.01 5.13 20.81
CA GLY A 29 23.02 5.24 21.85
C GLY A 29 23.35 3.94 22.58
N VAL A 30 24.46 4.02 23.32
CA VAL A 30 25.04 2.92 24.11
C VAL A 30 25.19 3.37 25.55
N PHE A 31 24.61 2.60 26.47
CA PHE A 31 24.77 2.78 27.90
C PHE A 31 25.69 1.69 28.45
N THR A 32 26.83 2.07 29.03
CA THR A 32 27.80 1.12 29.61
C THR A 32 27.67 1.09 31.12
N TYR A 33 27.53 -0.11 31.70
CA TYR A 33 27.48 -0.35 33.14
C TYR A 33 28.88 -0.49 33.77
N ALA A 34 28.93 -0.48 35.10
CA ALA A 34 30.16 -0.68 35.87
C ALA A 34 30.73 -2.10 35.76
N ASP A 35 29.96 -3.09 35.33
CA ASP A 35 30.46 -4.44 35.01
C ASP A 35 30.98 -4.54 33.56
N GLY A 36 30.91 -3.45 32.80
CA GLY A 36 31.32 -3.37 31.40
C GLY A 36 30.26 -3.84 30.40
N SER A 37 29.11 -4.35 30.85
CA SER A 37 27.97 -4.68 29.97
C SER A 37 27.37 -3.42 29.34
N GLN A 38 26.69 -3.59 28.21
CA GLN A 38 26.20 -2.49 27.38
C GLN A 38 24.74 -2.71 26.94
N ASP A 39 23.89 -1.72 27.18
CA ASP A 39 22.59 -1.63 26.52
C ASP A 39 22.72 -0.82 25.23
N VAL A 40 22.33 -1.40 24.10
CA VAL A 40 22.47 -0.81 22.77
C VAL A 40 21.12 -0.74 22.06
N GLY A 41 20.76 0.47 21.60
CA GLY A 41 19.51 0.66 20.87
C GLY A 41 19.13 2.13 20.71
N HIS A 42 17.84 2.38 20.49
CA HIS A 42 17.29 3.74 20.53
C HIS A 42 16.69 4.03 21.90
N TRP A 43 16.93 5.25 22.36
CA TRP A 43 16.54 5.74 23.67
C TRP A 43 15.49 6.84 23.55
N CYS A 44 14.58 6.90 24.52
CA CYS A 44 13.71 8.04 24.77
C CYS A 44 13.71 8.32 26.28
N GLY A 45 14.46 9.34 26.70
CA GLY A 45 14.69 9.62 28.11
C GLY A 45 15.45 8.51 28.83
N GLY A 46 14.85 7.96 29.88
CA GLY A 46 15.41 6.85 30.65
C GLY A 46 15.08 5.46 30.10
N LYS A 47 14.28 5.38 29.04
CA LYS A 47 13.77 4.11 28.51
C LYS A 47 14.47 3.73 27.21
N LEU A 48 14.69 2.43 27.03
CA LEU A 48 15.08 1.84 25.76
C LEU A 48 13.79 1.59 24.97
N VAL A 49 13.66 2.19 23.79
CA VAL A 49 12.44 2.12 22.96
C VAL A 49 12.60 1.21 21.74
N ARG A 50 13.85 0.90 21.37
CA ARG A 50 14.15 -0.04 20.29
C ARG A 50 15.47 -0.76 20.50
N LEU A 51 15.47 -2.07 20.31
CA LEU A 51 16.68 -2.90 20.38
C LEU A 51 17.50 -2.84 19.09
N ALA A 52 18.81 -3.10 19.20
CA ALA A 52 19.70 -3.31 18.05
C ALA A 52 19.76 -4.78 17.58
N ILE A 53 18.92 -5.66 18.13
CA ILE A 53 18.80 -7.08 17.78
C ILE A 53 17.39 -7.47 17.31
N ILE A 54 17.32 -8.47 16.45
CA ILE A 54 16.06 -9.17 16.12
C ILE A 54 15.78 -10.19 17.21
N VAL A 55 14.52 -10.29 17.66
CA VAL A 55 14.14 -11.19 18.76
C VAL A 55 13.48 -12.48 18.26
N GLY A 56 12.71 -12.41 17.18
CA GLY A 56 12.03 -13.56 16.57
C GLY A 56 11.71 -13.32 15.10
N GLU A 57 11.07 -14.30 14.48
CA GLU A 57 10.69 -14.26 13.07
C GLU A 57 9.22 -13.88 12.93
N ILE A 58 8.95 -12.77 12.25
CA ILE A 58 7.61 -12.30 11.88
C ILE A 58 7.54 -12.31 10.35
N PRO A 59 6.42 -12.74 9.75
CA PRO A 59 6.24 -12.72 8.31
C PRO A 59 6.55 -11.34 7.72
N SER A 60 7.40 -11.32 6.69
CA SER A 60 7.88 -10.10 6.03
C SER A 60 7.26 -9.98 4.65
N ILE A 61 6.78 -8.78 4.32
CA ILE A 61 6.28 -8.43 2.98
C ILE A 61 7.42 -7.99 2.04
N ALA A 62 8.64 -7.76 2.57
CA ALA A 62 9.78 -7.23 1.82
C ALA A 62 11.05 -8.07 1.99
N THR A 63 10.94 -9.34 1.62
CA THR A 63 12.06 -10.31 1.61
C THR A 63 13.09 -10.01 0.52
N THR A 64 12.68 -9.45 -0.62
CA THR A 64 13.54 -9.13 -1.75
C THR A 64 13.94 -7.65 -1.80
N HIS A 65 15.08 -7.34 -2.42
CA HIS A 65 15.53 -5.96 -2.60
C HIS A 65 14.52 -5.11 -3.39
N ASN A 66 13.89 -5.69 -4.42
CA ASN A 66 12.85 -5.01 -5.18
C ASN A 66 11.65 -4.65 -4.31
N ALA A 67 11.17 -5.58 -3.48
CA ALA A 67 10.09 -5.31 -2.53
C ALA A 67 10.44 -4.22 -1.51
N GLN A 68 11.68 -4.20 -1.02
CA GLN A 68 12.17 -3.14 -0.12
C GLN A 68 12.16 -1.77 -0.79
N MET A 69 12.54 -1.69 -2.07
CA MET A 69 12.48 -0.44 -2.84
C MET A 69 11.03 0.03 -3.04
N LYS A 70 10.10 -0.89 -3.31
CA LYS A 70 8.67 -0.57 -3.43
C LYS A 70 8.07 -0.05 -2.13
N LEU A 71 8.49 -0.56 -0.98
CA LEU A 71 8.05 -0.06 0.33
C LEU A 71 8.39 1.44 0.54
N LEU A 72 9.43 1.95 -0.13
CA LEU A 72 9.79 3.37 -0.05
C LEU A 72 8.70 4.30 -0.60
N ASN A 73 7.82 3.81 -1.48
CA ASN A 73 6.72 4.58 -2.05
C ASN A 73 5.61 4.85 -1.01
N PHE A 74 5.51 4.03 0.02
CA PHE A 74 4.54 4.19 1.10
C PHE A 74 5.08 5.06 2.26
N ARG A 75 6.32 5.55 2.18
CA ARG A 75 6.94 6.36 3.23
C ARG A 75 6.56 7.83 3.11
N LYS A 76 6.17 8.42 4.25
CA LYS A 76 6.00 9.87 4.35
C LYS A 76 7.33 10.57 4.02
N LEU A 77 7.25 11.61 3.20
CA LEU A 77 8.34 12.57 3.01
C LEU A 77 8.36 13.49 4.22
N VAL A 78 9.52 13.57 4.87
CA VAL A 78 9.72 14.33 6.10
C VAL A 78 10.62 15.52 5.77
N ASP A 79 10.11 16.72 6.02
CA ASP A 79 10.96 17.91 6.08
C ASP A 79 11.75 17.89 7.39
N ILE A 80 13.05 18.09 7.26
CA ILE A 80 13.99 18.09 8.38
C ILE A 80 14.19 19.51 8.93
N LYS A 81 13.65 20.56 8.30
CA LYS A 81 13.78 21.94 8.76
C LYS A 81 12.83 22.32 9.92
N ASP A 82 11.74 21.60 10.14
CA ASP A 82 10.73 21.95 11.16
C ASP A 82 11.18 21.70 12.60
N GLU A 83 11.69 22.74 13.25
CA GLU A 83 11.44 23.06 14.65
C GLU A 83 11.39 24.58 14.74
N VAL A 84 10.48 25.13 15.55
CA VAL A 84 10.46 26.55 15.90
C VAL A 84 11.89 26.94 16.26
N GLU A 85 12.47 27.87 15.51
CA GLU A 85 13.81 28.38 15.77
C GLU A 85 13.76 29.05 17.14
N TYR A 86 14.06 28.30 18.19
CA TYR A 86 13.90 28.72 19.58
C TYR A 86 14.62 30.04 19.87
N GLN A 87 15.68 30.33 19.10
CA GLN A 87 16.39 31.60 19.09
C GLN A 87 15.52 32.74 18.57
N LYS A 88 14.89 32.56 17.40
CA LYS A 88 13.95 33.51 16.83
C LYS A 88 12.75 33.73 17.75
N TYR A 89 12.17 32.65 18.29
CA TYR A 89 11.09 32.74 19.28
C TYR A 89 11.50 33.50 20.55
N ILE A 90 12.71 33.27 21.08
CA ILE A 90 13.22 34.03 22.23
C ILE A 90 13.44 35.51 21.88
N LEU A 91 14.02 35.81 20.72
CA LEU A 91 14.28 37.17 20.27
C LEU A 91 12.98 37.93 19.99
N GLU A 92 11.97 37.26 19.44
CA GLU A 92 10.61 37.79 19.26
C GLU A 92 9.97 38.07 20.61
N LYS A 93 10.12 37.16 21.59
CA LYS A 93 9.62 37.34 22.95
C LYS A 93 10.36 38.45 23.73
N MET A 94 11.61 38.73 23.40
CA MET A 94 12.40 39.82 23.99
C MET A 94 12.20 41.16 23.27
N GLU A 95 11.28 41.24 22.30
CA GLU A 95 10.99 42.46 21.52
C GLU A 95 12.25 43.05 20.86
N CYS A 96 13.21 42.20 20.46
CA CYS A 96 14.43 42.65 19.82
C CYS A 96 14.16 43.30 18.46
N ASP A 97 15.00 44.28 18.09
CA ASP A 97 14.92 44.99 16.82
C ASP A 97 14.89 44.03 15.62
N LYS A 98 14.12 44.39 14.59
CA LYS A 98 13.97 43.60 13.35
C LYS A 98 15.30 43.20 12.70
N ILE A 99 16.32 44.03 12.83
CA ILE A 99 17.67 43.78 12.30
C ILE A 99 18.33 42.57 13.02
N ILE A 100 18.14 42.45 14.33
CA ILE A 100 18.68 41.34 15.14
C ILE A 100 17.85 40.07 14.89
N LEU A 101 16.54 40.22 14.73
CA LEU A 101 15.65 39.13 14.31
C LEU A 101 16.00 38.58 12.93
N ASP A 102 16.45 39.41 11.99
CA ASP A 102 16.91 38.97 10.67
C ASP A 102 18.32 38.34 10.72
N GLN A 103 19.09 38.62 11.77
CA GLN A 103 20.45 38.11 11.99
C GLN A 103 20.53 36.99 13.04
N TYR A 104 19.40 36.43 13.48
CA TYR A 104 19.34 35.40 14.53
C TYR A 104 20.26 34.19 14.28
N HIS A 105 20.49 33.85 13.01
CA HIS A 105 21.37 32.77 12.55
C HIS A 105 22.87 33.01 12.85
N LEU A 106 23.27 34.24 13.14
CA LEU A 106 24.66 34.61 13.47
C LEU A 106 24.97 34.52 14.97
N LEU A 107 23.96 34.44 15.84
CA LEU A 107 24.13 34.49 17.30
C LEU A 107 24.67 33.19 17.90
N TYR A 108 24.57 32.07 17.18
CA TYR A 108 25.10 30.78 17.58
C TYR A 108 25.67 30.04 16.36
N SER A 109 26.76 29.31 16.54
CA SER A 109 27.18 28.31 15.54
C SER A 109 26.05 27.31 15.32
N ASP A 110 25.79 26.92 14.07
CA ASP A 110 24.88 25.81 13.69
C ASP A 110 25.08 24.54 14.52
N SER A 111 26.28 24.41 15.08
CA SER A 111 26.75 23.26 15.85
C SER A 111 26.40 23.30 17.34
N ILE A 112 25.96 24.43 17.90
CA ILE A 112 25.75 24.57 19.35
C ILE A 112 24.48 25.36 19.64
N LYS A 113 23.36 24.63 19.84
CA LYS A 113 22.02 25.19 20.05
C LYS A 113 21.59 25.34 21.51
N ASN A 114 22.49 25.17 22.48
CA ASN A 114 22.15 25.35 23.89
C ASN A 114 23.33 25.89 24.72
N PRO A 115 23.24 27.11 25.31
CA PRO A 115 24.29 27.68 26.14
C PRO A 115 24.51 26.94 27.48
N LYS A 116 23.62 26.00 27.85
CA LYS A 116 23.78 25.07 28.98
C LYS A 116 24.31 23.69 28.57
N SER A 117 24.62 23.49 27.29
CA SER A 117 25.26 22.25 26.83
C SER A 117 26.65 22.13 27.45
N LEU A 118 27.00 20.97 28.00
CA LEU A 118 28.36 20.64 28.44
C LEU A 118 29.40 20.75 27.31
N LEU A 119 28.95 20.83 26.05
CA LEU A 119 29.77 21.01 24.85
C LEU A 119 29.83 22.47 24.37
N PHE A 120 29.23 23.42 25.10
CA PHE A 120 29.35 24.85 24.84
C PHE A 120 30.73 25.33 25.28
N ASN A 121 31.61 25.64 24.31
CA ASN A 121 32.91 26.23 24.59
C ASN A 121 32.73 27.72 24.93
N LYS A 122 32.31 27.95 26.18
CA LYS A 122 32.05 29.28 26.73
C LYS A 122 33.27 30.22 26.63
N PRO A 123 34.52 29.78 26.91
CA PRO A 123 35.69 30.63 26.70
C PRO A 123 35.89 31.11 25.25
N PHE A 124 35.67 30.25 24.25
CA PHE A 124 35.77 30.64 22.84
C PHE A 124 34.66 31.62 22.45
N PHE A 125 33.42 31.37 22.90
CA PHE A 125 32.29 32.28 22.66
C PHE A 125 32.54 33.64 23.32
N ASP A 126 32.95 33.66 24.59
CA ASP A 126 33.18 34.89 25.34
C ASP A 126 34.36 35.68 24.77
N GLY A 127 35.43 35.00 24.34
CA GLY A 127 36.58 35.63 23.68
C GLY A 127 36.27 36.19 22.29
N HIS A 128 35.38 35.55 21.53
CA HIS A 128 34.99 36.00 20.19
C HIS A 128 33.94 37.11 20.22
N PHE A 129 33.05 37.12 21.23
CA PHE A 129 31.90 38.03 21.27
C PHE A 129 32.04 39.18 22.28
N PHE A 130 32.74 38.98 23.41
CA PHE A 130 32.94 40.02 24.44
C PHE A 130 34.35 40.62 24.45
N GLY A 131 35.25 40.13 23.58
CA GLY A 131 36.50 40.81 23.22
C GLY A 131 37.36 41.26 24.39
N VAL A 132 38.06 40.31 25.04
CA VAL A 132 39.24 40.65 25.84
C VAL A 132 40.40 39.77 25.40
N PHE A 133 41.08 40.21 24.35
CA PHE A 133 42.45 39.79 24.08
C PHE A 133 43.35 40.46 25.12
N ASN A 134 43.72 39.75 26.18
CA ASN A 134 44.96 40.08 26.87
C ASN A 134 46.11 39.46 26.08
N SER A 135 46.91 40.37 25.54
CA SER A 135 48.07 40.12 24.71
C SER A 135 49.12 39.25 25.40
N LYS A 136 49.69 38.33 24.61
CA LYS A 136 50.93 37.57 24.81
C LYS A 136 50.86 36.48 25.87
N GLU A 137 50.67 35.25 25.43
CA GLU A 137 51.70 34.19 25.48
C GLU A 137 51.24 32.94 24.71
N ASP A 138 52.22 32.31 24.07
CA ASP A 138 52.31 30.92 23.62
C ASP A 138 51.61 30.45 22.33
N SER A 139 52.36 30.72 21.25
CA SER A 139 52.78 29.74 20.24
C SER A 139 52.57 28.26 20.61
N ASP A 140 51.65 27.60 19.91
CA ASP A 140 51.92 26.33 19.20
C ASP A 140 50.70 25.98 18.33
N SER A 141 50.52 26.74 17.25
CA SER A 141 49.61 26.41 16.16
C SER A 141 50.42 26.06 14.92
N ASN A 142 51.02 24.87 14.94
CA ASN A 142 51.41 24.14 13.75
C ASN A 142 51.34 22.66 14.09
N ILE A 143 50.26 21.97 13.72
CA ILE A 143 50.30 20.56 13.38
C ILE A 143 49.12 20.22 12.45
N PHE A 144 49.46 20.24 11.17
CA PHE A 144 49.07 19.31 10.11
C PHE A 144 47.60 19.22 9.66
N VAL A 145 47.30 20.07 8.67
CA VAL A 145 46.74 19.59 7.40
C VAL A 145 47.74 18.57 6.81
N LYS A 146 47.35 17.30 6.72
CA LYS A 146 48.03 16.32 5.87
C LYS A 146 46.97 15.58 5.07
N GLU A 147 47.02 15.84 3.77
CA GLU A 147 46.34 15.11 2.71
C GLU A 147 46.61 13.61 2.85
N PHE A 148 45.56 12.80 2.69
CA PHE A 148 45.71 11.39 2.32
C PHE A 148 44.78 11.12 1.15
N THR A 149 45.43 10.96 -0.01
CA THR A 149 44.92 10.43 -1.27
C THR A 149 44.80 8.90 -1.21
N ASP A 150 43.69 8.39 -1.75
CA ASP A 150 43.40 7.06 -2.30
C ASP A 150 43.73 5.79 -1.48
N VAL A 151 42.67 5.05 -1.08
CA VAL A 151 42.38 3.70 -1.63
C VAL A 151 40.86 3.48 -1.66
N LYS A 152 40.38 3.14 -2.86
CA LYS A 152 39.03 2.70 -3.23
C LYS A 152 38.62 1.42 -2.50
N ASP A 153 37.42 1.40 -1.93
CA ASP A 153 36.34 0.49 -2.30
C ASP A 153 35.12 0.66 -1.36
N TYR A 154 33.93 0.67 -1.98
CA TYR A 154 32.54 0.72 -1.44
C TYR A 154 31.82 2.07 -1.31
N ILE A 155 31.43 2.57 -2.50
CA ILE A 155 30.13 3.15 -2.93
C ILE A 155 29.50 4.21 -2.01
N ASP A 156 29.62 5.44 -2.52
CA ASP A 156 29.20 6.72 -2.00
C ASP A 156 27.70 6.98 -2.06
N LEU A 157 27.18 7.62 -1.01
CA LEU A 157 26.14 8.63 -1.12
C LEU A 157 26.78 9.97 -0.74
N GLU A 158 27.55 10.55 -1.66
CA GLU A 158 27.92 11.96 -1.61
C GLU A 158 26.95 12.81 -2.44
N PRO A 159 26.50 13.97 -1.92
CA PRO A 159 25.65 14.91 -2.65
C PRO A 159 26.53 15.96 -3.33
N ASP A 160 27.15 15.65 -4.45
CA ASP A 160 27.80 16.66 -5.30
C ASP A 160 27.52 16.39 -6.79
N SER A 161 26.28 16.71 -7.22
CA SER A 161 25.98 16.95 -8.63
C SER A 161 24.74 17.83 -8.81
N LEU A 162 24.85 19.09 -8.38
CA LEU A 162 24.01 20.18 -8.90
C LEU A 162 24.92 21.31 -9.41
N LYS A 163 25.54 21.07 -10.57
CA LYS A 163 26.03 22.17 -11.41
C LYS A 163 24.82 22.76 -12.15
N ILE A 164 24.18 23.76 -11.55
CA ILE A 164 23.32 24.67 -12.31
C ILE A 164 24.20 25.81 -12.78
N SER A 165 24.57 25.75 -14.07
CA SER A 165 25.14 26.88 -14.79
C SER A 165 24.04 27.92 -15.02
N GLY A 166 24.14 29.07 -14.37
CA GLY A 166 23.27 30.21 -14.62
C GLY A 166 23.64 31.38 -13.74
N LYS A 167 24.45 32.30 -14.25
CA LYS A 167 24.57 33.65 -13.67
C LYS A 167 23.19 34.30 -13.74
N LEU A 168 22.56 34.59 -12.61
CA LEU A 168 21.56 35.64 -12.50
C LEU A 168 21.46 36.19 -11.07
N ASN A 169 21.20 37.50 -11.05
CA ASN A 169 21.37 38.47 -9.99
C ASN A 169 20.59 38.22 -8.67
N SER A 170 21.14 38.84 -7.62
CA SER A 170 20.52 39.23 -6.35
C SER A 170 18.98 39.19 -6.31
N SER A 171 18.42 38.18 -5.66
CA SER A 171 17.10 38.20 -5.04
C SER A 171 17.03 37.02 -4.06
N LYS A 172 16.36 37.23 -2.91
CA LYS A 172 16.27 36.33 -1.74
C LYS A 172 16.26 34.84 -2.15
N LYS A 173 17.31 34.08 -1.80
CA LYS A 173 17.31 32.61 -1.88
C LYS A 173 16.29 32.10 -0.86
N VAL A 174 15.10 31.73 -1.32
CA VAL A 174 14.23 30.82 -0.58
C VAL A 174 14.96 29.48 -0.56
N GLU A 175 15.55 29.10 0.58
CA GLU A 175 16.27 27.85 0.68
C GLU A 175 15.31 26.66 0.60
N GLU A 176 15.44 25.85 -0.45
CA GLU A 176 14.60 24.67 -0.69
C GLU A 176 14.57 23.70 0.51
N PRO A 177 13.43 23.05 0.79
CA PRO A 177 13.29 22.09 1.89
C PRO A 177 14.13 20.82 1.64
N ILE A 178 14.73 20.28 2.71
CA ILE A 178 15.47 19.01 2.63
C ILE A 178 14.50 17.89 2.99
N LEU A 179 13.98 17.21 1.98
CA LEU A 179 13.02 16.10 2.13
C LEU A 179 13.72 14.75 2.21
N VAL A 180 13.41 13.97 3.23
CA VAL A 180 13.91 12.59 3.41
C VAL A 180 12.75 11.64 3.70
N ARG A 181 12.81 10.42 3.16
CA ARG A 181 11.81 9.38 3.45
C ARG A 181 11.95 8.87 4.89
N ALA A 182 10.82 8.72 5.57
CA ALA A 182 10.78 8.17 6.92
C ALA A 182 11.28 6.71 6.99
N TRP A 183 11.89 6.31 8.12
CA TRP A 183 12.24 4.90 8.38
C TRP A 183 10.99 4.03 8.47
N ASN A 184 10.00 4.52 9.21
CA ASN A 184 8.61 4.10 9.17
C ASN A 184 7.72 5.32 9.43
N ASN A 185 6.40 5.18 9.27
CA ASN A 185 5.47 6.31 9.33
C ASN A 185 5.06 6.71 10.77
N GLY A 186 5.61 6.04 11.79
CA GLY A 186 5.33 6.35 13.19
C GLY A 186 6.01 7.63 13.66
N ASN A 187 5.29 8.45 14.44
CA ASN A 187 5.75 9.77 14.87
C ASN A 187 7.09 9.74 15.62
N LEU A 188 7.26 8.82 16.57
CA LEU A 188 8.52 8.68 17.33
C LEU A 188 9.71 8.33 16.42
N ALA A 189 9.51 7.44 15.44
CA ALA A 189 10.57 7.07 14.50
C ALA A 189 10.94 8.23 13.58
N ILE A 190 9.94 9.00 13.11
CA ILE A 190 10.14 10.22 12.34
C ILE A 190 10.93 11.25 13.15
N ASP A 191 10.60 11.46 14.42
CA ASP A 191 11.31 12.41 15.29
C ASP A 191 12.75 11.99 15.56
N ILE A 192 12.97 10.69 15.81
CA ILE A 192 14.33 10.14 15.96
C ILE A 192 15.10 10.30 14.65
N LEU A 193 14.49 10.02 13.49
CA LEU A 193 15.11 10.21 12.17
C LEU A 193 15.53 11.67 11.96
N ARG A 194 14.62 12.63 12.19
CA ARG A 194 14.92 14.07 12.08
C ARG A 194 16.11 14.42 12.96
N HIS A 195 16.08 13.98 14.21
CA HIS A 195 17.15 14.24 15.17
C HIS A 195 18.49 13.62 14.72
N CYS A 196 18.49 12.37 14.26
CA CYS A 196 19.68 11.70 13.72
C CYS A 196 20.26 12.46 12.52
N PHE A 197 19.41 12.84 11.56
CA PHE A 197 19.85 13.51 10.34
C PHE A 197 20.43 14.89 10.62
N ARG A 198 19.81 15.66 11.53
CA ARG A 198 20.29 16.98 11.97
C ARG A 198 21.67 16.90 12.63
N HIS A 199 21.89 15.87 13.44
CA HIS A 199 23.13 15.72 14.23
C HIS A 199 24.17 14.78 13.60
N ARG A 200 23.96 14.34 12.34
CA ARG A 200 24.85 13.38 11.65
C ARG A 200 26.33 13.78 11.63
N LYS A 201 26.64 15.09 11.55
CA LYS A 201 28.02 15.59 11.57
C LYS A 201 28.76 15.28 12.88
N PHE A 202 28.03 15.15 13.99
CA PHE A 202 28.61 14.85 15.31
C PHE A 202 28.90 13.36 15.53
N GLU A 203 28.49 12.49 14.60
CA GLU A 203 28.76 11.06 14.65
C GLU A 203 30.27 10.77 14.69
N LYS A 204 31.10 11.61 14.04
CA LYS A 204 32.57 11.51 14.07
C LYS A 204 33.18 11.61 15.48
N LYS A 205 32.43 12.14 16.46
CA LYS A 205 32.88 12.23 17.87
C LYS A 205 32.60 10.97 18.68
N LEU A 206 31.76 10.07 18.16
CA LEU A 206 31.46 8.80 18.79
C LEU A 206 32.46 7.74 18.32
N TRP A 207 32.78 6.80 19.20
CA TRP A 207 33.62 5.64 18.84
C TRP A 207 32.86 4.60 17.99
N PHE A 208 31.54 4.78 17.83
CA PHE A 208 30.67 3.94 17.02
C PHE A 208 29.87 4.79 16.03
N THR A 209 29.57 4.22 14.88
CA THR A 209 28.66 4.79 13.88
C THR A 209 27.21 4.42 14.26
N ASN A 210 26.29 5.38 14.28
CA ASN A 210 24.84 5.18 14.43
C ASN A 210 24.31 4.15 13.42
N ALA A 211 24.93 4.06 12.23
CA ALA A 211 24.62 3.04 11.24
C ALA A 211 24.73 1.61 11.79
N HIS A 212 25.59 1.32 12.78
CA HIS A 212 25.66 -0.01 13.39
C HIS A 212 24.41 -0.34 14.21
N ILE A 213 23.87 0.63 14.94
CA ILE A 213 22.65 0.47 15.74
C ILE A 213 21.44 0.34 14.80
N ILE A 214 21.36 1.18 13.77
CA ILE A 214 20.26 1.19 12.80
C ILE A 214 20.27 -0.07 11.92
N ARG A 215 21.45 -0.51 11.44
CA ARG A 215 21.60 -1.69 10.55
C ARG A 215 21.65 -3.02 11.31
N ARG A 216 21.13 -3.09 12.53
CA ARG A 216 20.97 -4.34 13.30
C ARG A 216 22.30 -5.05 13.63
N LYS A 217 23.42 -4.32 13.75
CA LYS A 217 24.77 -4.87 13.95
C LYS A 217 25.21 -4.85 15.43
N ARG A 218 24.51 -5.59 16.29
CA ARG A 218 24.80 -5.67 17.74
C ARG A 218 26.19 -6.26 18.09
N ASN A 219 26.79 -7.03 17.18
CA ASN A 219 28.03 -7.77 17.41
C ASN A 219 29.28 -6.87 17.61
N HIS A 220 29.18 -5.57 17.31
CA HIS A 220 30.28 -4.61 17.48
C HIS A 220 30.38 -4.04 18.91
N PHE A 221 29.45 -4.41 19.79
CA PHE A 221 29.34 -3.90 21.16
C PHE A 221 29.56 -5.04 22.18
N ARG A 222 29.82 -4.68 23.45
CA ARG A 222 30.04 -5.64 24.55
C ARG A 222 28.79 -6.41 24.92
N ASP A 223 28.88 -7.34 25.87
CA ASP A 223 27.73 -8.15 26.32
C ASP A 223 26.51 -7.32 26.70
N ALA A 224 25.32 -7.88 26.44
CA ALA A 224 24.06 -7.19 26.67
C ALA A 224 23.88 -6.81 28.14
N GLY A 225 23.54 -5.54 28.36
CA GLY A 225 23.22 -5.02 29.68
C GLY A 225 21.87 -5.51 30.19
N LYS A 226 21.54 -5.11 31.42
CA LYS A 226 20.37 -5.58 32.15
C LYS A 226 19.06 -5.15 31.48
N LEU A 227 18.96 -3.91 31.01
CA LEU A 227 17.73 -3.42 30.37
C LEU A 227 17.53 -4.05 28.99
N GLU A 228 18.61 -4.21 28.20
CA GLU A 228 18.55 -4.86 26.90
C GLU A 228 18.07 -6.32 27.03
N LEU A 229 18.60 -7.04 28.02
CA LEU A 229 18.20 -8.42 28.28
C LEU A 229 16.74 -8.52 28.76
N ALA A 230 16.31 -7.61 29.64
CA ALA A 230 14.92 -7.53 30.11
C ALA A 230 13.94 -7.25 28.95
N CYS A 231 14.27 -6.30 28.08
CA CYS A 231 13.48 -5.99 26.87
C CYS A 231 13.39 -7.21 25.93
N LYS A 232 14.51 -7.90 25.70
CA LYS A 232 14.54 -9.12 24.89
C LYS A 232 13.67 -10.22 25.49
N GLN A 233 13.73 -10.42 26.80
CA GLN A 233 12.91 -11.41 27.51
C GLN A 233 11.42 -11.05 27.48
N PHE A 234 11.07 -9.79 27.64
CA PHE A 234 9.69 -9.30 27.51
C PHE A 234 9.09 -9.62 26.15
N LEU A 235 9.78 -9.29 25.05
CA LEU A 235 9.31 -9.60 23.69
C LEU A 235 9.18 -11.11 23.44
N LYS A 236 10.11 -11.92 23.96
CA LYS A 236 9.99 -13.39 23.89
C LYS A 236 8.80 -13.93 24.69
N ALA A 237 8.55 -13.38 25.87
CA ALA A 237 7.40 -13.77 26.70
C ALA A 237 6.06 -13.44 26.01
N CYS A 238 6.02 -12.35 25.21
CA CYS A 238 4.87 -12.02 24.37
C CYS A 238 4.61 -13.10 23.30
N LEU A 239 5.68 -13.62 22.69
CA LEU A 239 5.57 -14.70 21.71
C LEU A 239 5.12 -16.03 22.34
N SER A 240 5.56 -16.35 23.56
CA SER A 240 5.20 -17.60 24.24
C SER A 240 3.93 -17.51 25.10
N ASN A 241 3.23 -16.36 25.09
CA ASN A 241 2.10 -16.04 25.97
C ASN A 241 2.40 -16.25 27.48
N ASP A 242 3.61 -15.92 27.94
CA ASP A 242 3.97 -15.99 29.36
C ASP A 242 3.65 -14.68 30.10
N ILE A 243 2.38 -14.54 30.46
CA ILE A 243 1.83 -13.38 31.17
C ILE A 243 2.50 -13.16 32.54
N SER A 244 2.95 -14.24 33.19
CA SER A 244 3.56 -14.16 34.52
C SER A 244 4.92 -13.46 34.47
N THR A 245 5.74 -13.84 33.50
CA THR A 245 7.05 -13.23 33.24
C THR A 245 6.90 -11.78 32.80
N ILE A 246 5.91 -11.47 31.95
CA ILE A 246 5.62 -10.09 31.52
C ILE A 246 5.36 -9.18 32.72
N LYS A 247 4.43 -9.56 33.61
CA LYS A 247 4.09 -8.75 34.79
C LYS A 247 5.29 -8.52 35.72
N LYS A 248 6.13 -9.55 35.87
CA LYS A 248 7.35 -9.47 36.68
C LYS A 248 8.35 -8.47 36.09
N ILE A 249 8.68 -8.63 34.80
CA ILE A 249 9.71 -7.82 34.13
C ILE A 249 9.29 -6.36 34.04
N VAL A 250 8.04 -6.07 33.66
CA VAL A 250 7.54 -4.69 33.54
C VAL A 250 7.65 -3.96 34.88
N LYS A 251 7.31 -4.63 35.99
CA LYS A 251 7.40 -4.06 37.33
C LYS A 251 8.83 -3.87 37.82
N GLU A 252 9.72 -4.81 37.52
CA GLU A 252 11.11 -4.82 38.01
C GLU A 252 11.98 -3.78 37.29
N TYR A 253 11.82 -3.61 35.98
CA TYR A 253 12.70 -2.79 35.14
C TYR A 253 12.08 -1.48 34.64
N ASN A 254 10.80 -1.20 34.95
CA ASN A 254 10.08 -0.01 34.46
C ASN A 254 10.22 0.17 32.93
N LEU A 255 10.01 -0.92 32.20
CA LEU A 255 10.22 -0.98 30.76
C LEU A 255 9.26 -0.06 30.00
N ASP A 256 9.67 0.34 28.80
CA ASP A 256 8.71 0.82 27.82
C ASP A 256 7.91 -0.38 27.28
N ILE A 257 6.60 -0.24 27.24
CA ILE A 257 5.68 -1.31 26.82
C ILE A 257 5.66 -1.37 25.29
N ASP A 258 5.90 -0.23 24.63
CA ASP A 258 6.00 -0.08 23.17
C ASP A 258 7.42 -0.36 22.63
N ILE A 259 8.25 -1.06 23.42
CA ILE A 259 9.57 -1.51 23.00
C ILE A 259 9.47 -2.32 21.73
N SER A 260 10.34 -2.02 20.76
CA SER A 260 10.45 -2.77 19.52
C SER A 260 11.79 -3.49 19.38
N ASP A 261 11.80 -4.57 18.60
CA ASP A 261 13.05 -5.18 18.15
C ASP A 261 13.74 -4.33 17.05
N ALA A 262 14.85 -4.82 16.51
CA ALA A 262 15.60 -4.13 15.47
C ALA A 262 14.90 -4.05 14.10
N ALA A 263 13.81 -4.79 13.89
CA ALA A 263 12.92 -4.67 12.74
C ALA A 263 11.69 -3.80 13.03
N GLY A 264 11.63 -3.17 14.20
CA GLY A 264 10.50 -2.33 14.61
C GLY A 264 9.29 -3.14 15.08
N ASN A 265 9.40 -4.47 15.26
CA ASN A 265 8.30 -5.29 15.74
C ASN A 265 8.10 -5.06 17.25
N SER A 266 6.92 -4.58 17.62
CA SER A 266 6.50 -4.37 19.01
C SER A 266 5.87 -5.62 19.63
N ALA A 267 5.54 -5.56 20.93
CA ALA A 267 4.87 -6.63 21.65
C ALA A 267 3.59 -7.14 20.93
N PHE A 268 2.79 -6.24 20.36
CA PHE A 268 1.60 -6.63 19.60
C PHE A 268 1.93 -7.46 18.36
N HIS A 269 3.00 -7.14 17.63
CA HIS A 269 3.40 -7.92 16.45
C HIS A 269 3.75 -9.37 16.81
N PHE A 270 4.42 -9.57 17.96
CA PHE A 270 4.70 -10.92 18.46
C PHE A 270 3.44 -11.65 18.93
N ALA A 271 2.51 -10.94 19.58
CA ALA A 271 1.21 -11.51 19.97
C ALA A 271 0.37 -11.95 18.75
N MET A 272 0.55 -11.29 17.60
CA MET A 272 -0.12 -11.70 16.36
C MET A 272 0.38 -13.03 15.81
N ILE A 273 1.55 -13.54 16.20
CA ILE A 273 2.05 -14.81 15.66
C ILE A 273 1.26 -16.00 16.22
N THR A 274 0.87 -15.94 17.49
CA THR A 274 0.12 -17.01 18.17
C THR A 274 -1.41 -16.90 18.01
N ASP A 275 -1.90 -15.74 17.57
CA ASP A 275 -3.34 -15.42 17.48
C ASP A 275 -4.09 -15.64 18.81
N ASP A 276 -3.41 -15.41 19.95
CA ASP A 276 -3.99 -15.59 21.29
C ASP A 276 -4.61 -14.28 21.79
N CYS A 277 -5.94 -14.25 21.87
CA CYS A 277 -6.70 -13.08 22.34
C CYS A 277 -6.38 -12.68 23.79
N ASN A 278 -6.01 -13.62 24.66
CA ASN A 278 -5.70 -13.31 26.06
C ASN A 278 -4.44 -12.44 26.17
N MET A 279 -3.46 -12.70 25.31
CA MET A 279 -2.23 -11.90 25.24
C MET A 279 -2.54 -10.47 24.77
N ILE A 280 -3.43 -10.33 23.79
CA ILE A 280 -3.86 -9.04 23.24
C ILE A 280 -4.56 -8.22 24.31
N GLU A 281 -5.53 -8.80 25.01
CA GLU A 281 -6.23 -8.16 26.13
C GLU A 281 -5.25 -7.70 27.22
N LYS A 282 -4.27 -8.54 27.55
CA LYS A 282 -3.24 -8.19 28.54
C LYS A 282 -2.34 -7.03 28.12
N LEU A 283 -2.01 -6.91 26.83
CA LEU A 283 -1.25 -5.77 26.30
C LEU A 283 -2.09 -4.49 26.30
N ILE A 284 -3.38 -4.60 26.02
CA ILE A 284 -4.33 -3.49 26.11
C ILE A 284 -4.45 -3.00 27.56
N ASP A 285 -4.56 -3.91 28.53
CA ASP A 285 -4.54 -3.58 29.96
C ASP A 285 -3.26 -2.85 30.40
N LEU A 286 -2.16 -3.07 29.67
CA LEU A 286 -0.87 -2.45 29.89
C LEU A 286 -0.74 -1.13 29.11
N GLU A 287 -1.80 -0.63 28.47
CA GLU A 287 -1.82 0.59 27.67
C GLU A 287 -0.80 0.58 26.52
N ALA A 288 -0.48 -0.61 25.99
CA ALA A 288 0.38 -0.73 24.83
C ALA A 288 -0.27 -0.07 23.60
N ASN A 289 0.54 0.53 22.74
CA ASN A 289 0.07 1.15 21.50
C ASN A 289 -0.27 0.10 20.44
N ILE A 290 -1.56 -0.15 20.27
CA ILE A 290 -2.13 -1.09 19.27
C ILE A 290 -1.84 -0.70 17.81
N ASN A 291 -1.49 0.56 17.55
CA ASN A 291 -1.31 1.11 16.20
C ASN A 291 0.16 1.30 15.81
N GLN A 292 1.11 0.95 16.67
CA GLN A 292 2.54 1.08 16.35
C GLN A 292 2.89 0.23 15.12
N CYS A 293 3.49 0.82 14.10
CA CYS A 293 3.93 0.10 12.90
C CYS A 293 5.40 -0.35 12.98
N ASN A 294 5.73 -1.48 12.36
CA ASN A 294 7.11 -1.95 12.23
C ASN A 294 7.89 -1.23 11.10
N ASP A 295 9.14 -1.65 10.85
CA ASP A 295 9.96 -1.11 9.77
C ASP A 295 9.40 -1.40 8.38
N GLU A 296 8.41 -2.27 8.21
CA GLU A 296 7.75 -2.48 6.91
C GLU A 296 6.52 -1.58 6.76
N GLY A 297 6.17 -0.81 7.80
CA GLY A 297 4.95 0.00 7.84
C GLY A 297 3.69 -0.80 8.13
N LEU A 298 3.82 -2.05 8.59
CA LEU A 298 2.70 -2.87 9.01
C LEU A 298 2.35 -2.57 10.46
N THR A 299 1.07 -2.33 10.74
CA THR A 299 0.50 -2.33 12.10
C THR A 299 0.15 -3.76 12.51
N PRO A 300 -0.12 -4.04 13.80
CA PRO A 300 -0.61 -5.35 14.24
C PRO A 300 -1.87 -5.79 13.50
N LEU A 301 -2.79 -4.86 13.24
CA LEU A 301 -4.02 -5.14 12.47
C LEU A 301 -3.72 -5.48 11.01
N SER A 302 -2.89 -4.68 10.32
CA SER A 302 -2.56 -4.99 8.92
C SER A 302 -1.81 -6.31 8.78
N LEU A 303 -0.91 -6.63 9.72
CA LEU A 303 -0.21 -7.91 9.77
C LEU A 303 -1.22 -9.07 9.91
N SER A 304 -2.20 -8.96 10.81
CA SER A 304 -3.22 -10.00 11.02
C SER A 304 -4.13 -10.17 9.80
N LEU A 305 -4.53 -9.08 9.14
CA LEU A 305 -5.29 -9.11 7.88
C LEU A 305 -4.49 -9.77 6.73
N LEU A 306 -3.19 -9.46 6.60
CA LEU A 306 -2.33 -10.11 5.61
C LEU A 306 -2.12 -11.60 5.92
N LYS A 307 -2.00 -11.98 7.20
CA LYS A 307 -2.00 -13.40 7.62
C LYS A 307 -3.30 -14.10 7.24
N TYR A 308 -4.44 -13.43 7.43
CA TYR A 308 -5.75 -13.97 7.05
C TYR A 308 -5.81 -14.22 5.54
N LEU A 309 -5.43 -13.24 4.72
CA LEU A 309 -5.34 -13.36 3.26
C LEU A 309 -4.37 -14.47 2.84
N GLY A 310 -3.19 -14.48 3.43
CA GLY A 310 -2.16 -15.48 3.13
C GLY A 310 -2.62 -16.90 3.47
N THR A 311 -3.34 -17.08 4.57
CA THR A 311 -3.92 -18.38 4.95
C THR A 311 -5.09 -18.75 4.04
N LYS A 312 -5.98 -17.80 3.71
CA LYS A 312 -7.16 -18.03 2.87
C LYS A 312 -6.76 -18.49 1.47
N HIS A 313 -5.82 -17.78 0.83
CA HIS A 313 -5.39 -18.00 -0.55
C HIS A 313 -4.12 -18.86 -0.67
N GLU A 314 -3.59 -19.38 0.45
CA GLU A 314 -2.37 -20.21 0.50
C GLU A 314 -1.18 -19.52 -0.18
N ILE A 315 -0.94 -18.28 0.21
CA ILE A 315 0.15 -17.45 -0.32
C ILE A 315 1.42 -17.76 0.47
N SER A 316 2.43 -18.26 -0.23
CA SER A 316 3.75 -18.53 0.35
C SER A 316 4.66 -17.30 0.34
N ASP A 317 4.62 -16.49 -0.72
CA ASP A 317 5.43 -15.28 -0.88
C ASP A 317 4.56 -14.03 -0.81
N TRP A 318 4.68 -13.30 0.30
CA TRP A 318 3.92 -12.08 0.54
C TRP A 318 4.40 -10.92 -0.34
N SER A 319 5.67 -10.91 -0.74
CA SER A 319 6.27 -9.81 -1.49
C SER A 319 5.74 -9.73 -2.91
N GLU A 320 5.58 -10.88 -3.58
CA GLU A 320 4.99 -10.94 -4.92
C GLU A 320 3.47 -10.79 -4.91
N ALA A 321 2.81 -11.24 -3.84
CA ALA A 321 1.35 -11.20 -3.76
C ALA A 321 0.82 -9.81 -3.39
N PHE A 322 1.41 -9.15 -2.40
CA PHE A 322 0.79 -7.97 -1.79
C PHE A 322 1.40 -6.63 -2.24
N LEU A 323 2.55 -6.61 -2.92
CA LEU A 323 3.15 -5.38 -3.44
C LEU A 323 2.97 -5.28 -4.96
N PRO A 324 2.66 -4.08 -5.50
CA PRO A 324 2.43 -3.90 -6.94
C PRO A 324 3.69 -4.22 -7.77
N ASN A 325 3.51 -4.84 -8.95
CA ASN A 325 4.58 -5.13 -9.91
C ASN A 325 4.50 -4.13 -11.08
N GLU A 326 5.62 -3.48 -11.42
CA GLU A 326 5.68 -2.55 -12.58
C GLU A 326 5.72 -3.29 -13.93
N GLU A 327 6.02 -4.59 -13.95
CA GLU A 327 6.18 -5.40 -15.18
C GLU A 327 4.89 -6.11 -15.62
N THR A 328 3.79 -5.38 -15.86
CA THR A 328 2.63 -5.94 -16.59
C THR A 328 2.67 -5.65 -18.10
N ASP A 329 3.71 -4.99 -18.60
CA ASP A 329 3.94 -4.85 -20.05
C ASP A 329 5.22 -5.58 -20.48
N LYS A 330 5.04 -6.60 -21.33
CA LYS A 330 6.05 -7.41 -22.06
C LYS A 330 6.49 -8.73 -21.42
N LYS A 331 5.59 -9.73 -21.43
CA LYS A 331 5.99 -11.12 -21.73
C LYS A 331 5.04 -11.74 -22.77
N GLU A 332 5.34 -11.49 -24.04
CA GLU A 332 5.03 -12.44 -25.11
C GLU A 332 5.85 -13.71 -24.83
N ASN A 333 5.29 -14.68 -24.10
CA ASN A 333 5.59 -16.11 -24.19
C ASN A 333 4.85 -16.87 -23.08
N GLY A 334 3.61 -17.30 -23.37
CA GLY A 334 3.09 -18.65 -23.15
C GLY A 334 3.26 -19.37 -21.81
N GLY A 335 3.60 -18.69 -20.71
CA GLY A 335 3.70 -19.29 -19.38
C GLY A 335 2.99 -18.41 -18.36
N HIS A 336 1.76 -18.77 -18.01
CA HIS A 336 1.05 -18.19 -16.88
C HIS A 336 1.83 -18.51 -15.60
N ILE A 337 2.77 -17.64 -15.20
CA ILE A 337 3.18 -17.57 -13.81
C ILE A 337 1.93 -17.13 -13.08
N LYS A 338 1.32 -18.03 -12.30
CA LYS A 338 0.16 -17.73 -11.45
C LYS A 338 0.57 -16.65 -10.44
N GLN A 339 0.46 -15.38 -10.80
CA GLN A 339 0.48 -14.26 -9.87
C GLN A 339 -0.78 -14.39 -9.00
N LYS A 340 -0.60 -14.99 -7.81
CA LYS A 340 -1.67 -15.74 -7.12
C LYS A 340 -2.74 -14.86 -6.45
N TYR A 341 -2.50 -13.57 -6.23
CA TYR A 341 -3.52 -12.61 -5.78
C TYR A 341 -2.96 -11.19 -5.82
N VAL A 342 -2.82 -10.58 -7.00
CA VAL A 342 -2.49 -9.14 -7.06
C VAL A 342 -3.79 -8.39 -6.85
N PHE A 343 -3.75 -7.30 -6.08
CA PHE A 343 -4.86 -6.35 -5.91
C PHE A 343 -5.16 -5.56 -7.20
N ASP A 344 -5.23 -6.25 -8.33
CA ASP A 344 -5.37 -5.67 -9.66
C ASP A 344 -6.85 -5.55 -10.03
N LEU A 345 -7.33 -4.32 -10.07
CA LEU A 345 -8.69 -3.96 -10.47
C LEU A 345 -8.74 -3.40 -11.91
N SER A 346 -7.70 -3.65 -12.70
CA SER A 346 -7.55 -3.12 -14.06
C SER A 346 -8.40 -3.86 -15.10
N PHE A 347 -8.69 -3.17 -16.20
CA PHE A 347 -9.40 -3.74 -17.33
C PHE A 347 -8.69 -4.96 -17.95
N SER A 348 -7.35 -4.94 -18.02
CA SER A 348 -6.56 -6.04 -18.59
C SER A 348 -6.72 -7.32 -17.79
N HIS A 349 -6.76 -7.22 -16.46
CA HIS A 349 -7.05 -8.35 -15.59
C HIS A 349 -8.41 -8.98 -15.92
N PHE A 350 -9.49 -8.19 -15.89
CA PHE A 350 -10.83 -8.72 -16.16
C PHE A 350 -10.98 -9.27 -17.57
N LYS A 351 -10.31 -8.66 -18.57
CA LYS A 351 -10.31 -9.16 -19.94
C LYS A 351 -9.64 -10.53 -20.04
N ALA A 352 -8.49 -10.71 -19.40
CA ALA A 352 -7.80 -12.00 -19.37
C ALA A 352 -8.66 -13.11 -18.72
N VAL A 353 -9.33 -12.78 -17.61
CA VAL A 353 -10.28 -13.69 -16.93
C VAL A 353 -11.43 -14.10 -17.85
N ALA A 354 -12.01 -13.16 -18.60
CA ALA A 354 -13.06 -13.43 -19.57
C ALA A 354 -12.59 -14.39 -20.68
N ASP A 355 -11.43 -14.10 -21.27
CA ASP A 355 -10.86 -14.87 -22.39
C ASP A 355 -10.54 -16.33 -21.97
N GLU A 356 -10.03 -16.54 -20.76
CA GLU A 356 -9.77 -17.88 -20.20
C GLU A 356 -11.07 -18.69 -20.06
N LYS A 357 -12.12 -18.10 -19.46
CA LYS A 357 -13.40 -18.78 -19.23
C LYS A 357 -14.15 -19.07 -20.53
N GLU A 358 -14.10 -18.16 -21.49
CA GLU A 358 -14.68 -18.37 -22.81
C GLU A 358 -13.97 -19.53 -23.55
N GLY A 359 -12.64 -19.61 -23.44
CA GLY A 359 -11.82 -20.69 -24.00
C GLY A 359 -12.14 -22.08 -23.43
N VAL A 360 -12.40 -22.18 -22.12
CA VAL A 360 -12.82 -23.44 -21.46
C VAL A 360 -14.19 -23.90 -21.97
N ASN A 361 -15.15 -22.97 -22.09
CA ASN A 361 -16.50 -23.27 -22.60
C ASN A 361 -16.50 -23.73 -24.07
N LYS A 362 -15.62 -23.19 -24.91
CA LYS A 362 -15.44 -23.65 -26.31
C LYS A 362 -14.84 -25.06 -26.40
N LYS A 363 -13.94 -25.44 -25.48
CA LYS A 363 -13.33 -26.78 -25.43
C LYS A 363 -14.32 -27.87 -24.97
N GLN A 364 -15.25 -27.55 -24.08
CA GLN A 364 -16.28 -28.51 -23.66
C GLN A 364 -17.36 -28.76 -24.73
N LYS A 365 -17.57 -27.82 -25.68
CA LYS A 365 -18.55 -27.98 -26.77
C LYS A 365 -18.06 -28.79 -27.99
N LYS A 366 -16.78 -29.18 -28.07
CA LYS A 366 -16.28 -30.11 -29.11
C LYS A 366 -16.20 -31.55 -28.60
N GLY A 367 -17.36 -32.18 -28.43
CA GLY A 367 -17.45 -33.63 -28.33
C GLY A 367 -17.16 -34.28 -29.68
N GLY A 368 -16.08 -35.07 -29.77
CA GLY A 368 -15.73 -35.80 -31.00
C GLY A 368 -14.62 -36.83 -30.79
N LYS A 369 -15.02 -38.06 -30.43
CA LYS A 369 -14.36 -39.38 -30.61
C LYS A 369 -12.85 -39.37 -30.98
N ASN A 370 -12.00 -39.95 -30.12
CA ASN A 370 -11.13 -41.05 -30.56
C ASN A 370 -10.40 -41.80 -29.42
N LYS A 371 -10.66 -43.12 -29.44
CA LYS A 371 -9.75 -44.27 -29.33
C LYS A 371 -8.80 -44.42 -28.12
N LEU A 372 -9.08 -45.49 -27.38
CA LEU A 372 -8.09 -46.36 -26.75
C LEU A 372 -6.84 -46.52 -27.62
N THR A 373 -5.67 -46.33 -27.02
CA THR A 373 -4.52 -47.21 -27.24
C THR A 373 -3.90 -47.59 -25.91
N LYS A 374 -3.86 -48.91 -25.70
CA LYS A 374 -3.13 -49.60 -24.64
C LYS A 374 -1.63 -49.29 -24.79
N ASN A 375 -0.93 -49.14 -23.68
CA ASN A 375 0.34 -49.82 -23.48
C ASN A 375 0.60 -50.09 -21.99
N LYS A 376 0.61 -51.38 -21.66
CA LYS A 376 1.16 -51.96 -20.44
C LYS A 376 2.66 -52.14 -20.65
N VAL A 377 3.49 -51.89 -19.63
CA VAL A 377 4.59 -52.80 -19.27
C VAL A 377 4.70 -52.91 -17.73
N ALA A 378 4.60 -54.17 -17.29
CA ALA A 378 4.98 -54.91 -16.07
C ALA A 378 5.64 -54.18 -14.87
N LYS A 379 5.09 -54.33 -13.64
CA LYS A 379 5.35 -55.36 -12.57
C LYS A 379 6.73 -55.16 -11.90
N GLU A 380 6.88 -55.15 -10.58
CA GLU A 380 6.59 -56.20 -9.58
C GLU A 380 6.19 -55.53 -8.23
N GLY A 381 5.41 -56.09 -7.30
CA GLY A 381 5.07 -57.47 -7.00
C GLY A 381 5.48 -57.83 -5.57
N LYS A 382 4.69 -57.46 -4.55
CA LYS A 382 4.51 -58.27 -3.33
C LYS A 382 3.21 -57.86 -2.60
N LYS A 383 2.24 -58.78 -2.65
CA LYS A 383 0.96 -58.71 -1.93
C LYS A 383 1.15 -59.34 -0.55
N THR A 384 0.80 -58.61 0.49
CA THR A 384 0.18 -59.18 1.71
C THR A 384 -1.10 -58.39 1.95
N LYS A 385 -2.23 -59.10 1.93
CA LYS A 385 -3.55 -58.56 2.24
C LYS A 385 -3.66 -58.43 3.76
N LEU A 386 -3.74 -57.21 4.27
CA LEU A 386 -4.43 -56.89 5.52
C LEU A 386 -5.27 -55.63 5.24
N SER A 387 -6.49 -55.63 5.75
CA SER A 387 -7.59 -54.67 5.52
C SER A 387 -7.17 -53.22 5.24
N LYS A 388 -7.49 -52.72 4.04
CA LYS A 388 -7.45 -51.29 3.71
C LYS A 388 -8.83 -50.68 3.98
N SER A 389 -8.93 -49.90 5.05
CA SER A 389 -9.77 -48.70 5.06
C SER A 389 -8.95 -47.58 4.39
N ASP A 390 -9.54 -46.88 3.44
CA ASP A 390 -8.86 -45.88 2.60
C ASP A 390 -8.34 -44.69 3.43
N PRO A 391 -7.01 -44.39 3.44
CA PRO A 391 -6.44 -43.27 4.23
C PRO A 391 -6.31 -41.95 3.45
N VAL A 392 -6.68 -41.91 2.17
CA VAL A 392 -6.36 -40.77 1.28
C VAL A 392 -7.42 -39.66 1.34
N GLN A 393 -8.69 -39.99 1.65
CA GLN A 393 -9.73 -38.98 1.86
C GLN A 393 -9.54 -38.21 3.19
N ASN A 394 -9.23 -38.95 4.27
CA ASN A 394 -9.13 -38.36 5.62
C ASN A 394 -8.04 -37.29 5.73
N GLN A 395 -6.90 -37.43 5.03
CA GLN A 395 -5.80 -36.45 5.14
C GLN A 395 -6.11 -35.09 4.52
N GLN A 396 -6.93 -35.04 3.46
CA GLN A 396 -7.32 -33.77 2.82
C GLN A 396 -8.44 -33.07 3.61
N ASP A 397 -9.35 -33.85 4.20
CA ASP A 397 -10.42 -33.33 5.05
C ASP A 397 -9.84 -32.77 6.37
N ASP A 398 -8.86 -33.45 6.97
CA ASP A 398 -8.15 -32.99 8.19
C ASP A 398 -7.39 -31.67 7.95
N GLU A 399 -6.75 -31.50 6.79
CA GLU A 399 -5.99 -30.28 6.43
C GLU A 399 -6.92 -29.08 6.17
N GLN A 400 -8.07 -29.31 5.52
CA GLN A 400 -9.09 -28.28 5.32
C GLN A 400 -9.75 -27.85 6.63
N GLU A 401 -10.02 -28.80 7.54
CA GLU A 401 -10.57 -28.49 8.86
C GLU A 401 -9.56 -27.71 9.71
N LEU A 402 -8.28 -28.08 9.68
CA LEU A 402 -7.21 -27.35 10.35
C LEU A 402 -7.04 -25.93 9.81
N LYS A 403 -7.11 -25.76 8.48
CA LYS A 403 -7.09 -24.44 7.81
C LYS A 403 -8.26 -23.58 8.27
N LYS A 404 -9.47 -24.15 8.33
CA LYS A 404 -10.67 -23.46 8.81
C LYS A 404 -10.55 -23.04 10.28
N GLY A 405 -9.98 -23.90 11.13
CA GLY A 405 -9.67 -23.59 12.52
C GLY A 405 -8.69 -22.40 12.65
N ARG A 406 -7.60 -22.41 11.88
CA ARG A 406 -6.64 -21.30 11.83
C ARG A 406 -7.28 -20.00 11.36
N LEU A 407 -8.05 -20.04 10.28
CA LEU A 407 -8.78 -18.87 9.78
C LEU A 407 -9.74 -18.29 10.82
N ASN A 408 -10.43 -19.14 11.58
CA ASN A 408 -11.34 -18.69 12.62
C ASN A 408 -10.60 -18.02 13.80
N ASN A 409 -9.40 -18.52 14.15
CA ASN A 409 -8.57 -17.89 15.18
C ASN A 409 -8.06 -16.52 14.73
N ILE A 410 -7.51 -16.42 13.51
CA ILE A 410 -7.08 -15.12 12.95
C ILE A 410 -8.27 -14.17 12.85
N LYS A 411 -9.45 -14.66 12.44
CA LYS A 411 -10.69 -13.87 12.38
C LYS A 411 -11.05 -13.28 13.74
N LYS A 412 -11.02 -14.08 14.81
CA LYS A 412 -11.24 -13.59 16.18
C LYS A 412 -10.23 -12.52 16.54
N THR A 413 -8.95 -12.74 16.28
CA THR A 413 -7.87 -11.78 16.52
C THR A 413 -8.11 -10.44 15.82
N CYS A 414 -8.42 -10.45 14.52
CA CYS A 414 -8.73 -9.22 13.76
C CYS A 414 -9.91 -8.45 14.35
N VAL A 415 -11.00 -9.15 14.67
CA VAL A 415 -12.20 -8.54 15.26
C VAL A 415 -11.90 -7.97 16.65
N THR A 416 -11.13 -8.69 17.48
CA THR A 416 -10.68 -8.20 18.79
C THR A 416 -9.84 -6.94 18.65
N LEU A 417 -8.89 -6.87 17.72
CA LEU A 417 -8.09 -5.66 17.50
C LEU A 417 -8.95 -4.46 17.07
N LEU A 418 -9.85 -4.68 16.11
CA LEU A 418 -10.78 -3.63 15.66
C LEU A 418 -11.62 -3.11 16.83
N ASN A 419 -12.31 -4.00 17.54
CA ASN A 419 -13.16 -3.63 18.68
C ASN A 419 -12.41 -2.92 19.82
N ASN A 420 -11.09 -3.11 19.92
CA ASN A 420 -10.23 -2.47 20.94
C ASN A 420 -9.48 -1.23 20.42
N GLY A 421 -9.91 -0.63 19.30
CA GLY A 421 -9.43 0.70 18.88
C GLY A 421 -8.23 0.69 17.94
N ALA A 422 -8.01 -0.41 17.20
CA ALA A 422 -7.08 -0.39 16.08
C ALA A 422 -7.56 0.60 14.99
N ASP A 423 -6.72 1.56 14.64
CA ASP A 423 -7.03 2.63 13.69
C ASP A 423 -6.67 2.22 12.25
N LEU A 424 -7.67 2.21 11.38
CA LEU A 424 -7.53 1.85 9.97
C LEU A 424 -6.79 2.93 9.16
N ASN A 425 -6.73 4.17 9.65
CA ASN A 425 -6.03 5.27 8.98
C ASN A 425 -4.50 5.17 9.12
N GLU A 426 -4.02 4.49 10.17
CA GLU A 426 -2.59 4.23 10.37
C GLU A 426 -2.07 3.11 9.44
N ILE A 427 -2.98 2.36 8.80
CA ILE A 427 -2.61 1.33 7.82
C ILE A 427 -2.35 2.00 6.46
N SER A 428 -1.07 2.06 6.08
CA SER A 428 -0.63 2.54 4.77
C SER A 428 -0.10 1.44 3.84
N VAL A 429 0.27 0.27 4.38
CA VAL A 429 0.93 -0.82 3.63
C VAL A 429 0.08 -2.09 3.71
N PRO A 430 -0.16 -2.80 2.58
CA PRO A 430 0.20 -2.44 1.20
C PRO A 430 -0.76 -1.43 0.56
N MET A 431 -1.85 -1.08 1.24
CA MET A 431 -2.89 -0.18 0.77
C MET A 431 -3.66 0.40 1.97
N PRO A 432 -4.55 1.38 1.77
CA PRO A 432 -5.31 1.95 2.88
C PRO A 432 -6.18 0.92 3.61
N GLY A 433 -6.27 1.03 4.94
CA GLY A 433 -6.85 0.01 5.81
C GLY A 433 -8.27 -0.45 5.47
N MET A 434 -9.15 0.48 5.09
CA MET A 434 -10.52 0.14 4.67
C MET A 434 -10.54 -0.81 3.46
N PHE A 435 -9.65 -0.60 2.49
CA PHE A 435 -9.58 -1.46 1.31
C PHE A 435 -8.97 -2.82 1.64
N LEU A 436 -7.95 -2.87 2.50
CA LEU A 436 -7.38 -4.14 2.97
C LEU A 436 -8.44 -5.03 3.64
N VAL A 437 -9.35 -4.43 4.41
CA VAL A 437 -10.51 -5.12 5.00
C VAL A 437 -11.46 -5.66 3.93
N LEU A 438 -11.76 -4.89 2.87
CA LEU A 438 -12.61 -5.35 1.77
C LEU A 438 -12.02 -6.55 1.05
N TYR A 439 -10.72 -6.53 0.75
CA TYR A 439 -10.06 -7.64 0.06
C TYR A 439 -10.03 -8.94 0.85
N CYS A 440 -10.24 -8.90 2.17
CA CYS A 440 -10.43 -10.10 2.97
C CYS A 440 -11.76 -10.82 2.66
N GLU A 441 -12.71 -10.15 2.01
CA GLU A 441 -14.05 -10.64 1.67
C GLU A 441 -14.76 -11.22 2.91
N ASN A 442 -14.75 -10.47 4.01
CA ASN A 442 -15.29 -10.92 5.28
C ASN A 442 -16.20 -9.85 5.87
N PHE A 443 -17.50 -10.16 5.93
CA PHE A 443 -18.51 -9.25 6.44
C PHE A 443 -18.24 -8.79 7.89
N ASP A 444 -17.77 -9.68 8.76
CA ASP A 444 -17.52 -9.34 10.16
C ASP A 444 -16.37 -8.34 10.32
N PHE A 445 -15.35 -8.43 9.46
CA PHE A 445 -14.25 -7.45 9.46
C PHE A 445 -14.75 -6.08 9.03
N LEU A 446 -15.56 -6.02 7.98
CA LEU A 446 -16.14 -4.76 7.52
C LEU A 446 -17.06 -4.15 8.57
N LYS A 447 -17.92 -4.94 9.20
CA LYS A 447 -18.82 -4.48 10.26
C LYS A 447 -18.06 -3.95 11.48
N ALA A 448 -17.00 -4.65 11.91
CA ALA A 448 -16.13 -4.18 12.97
C ALA A 448 -15.38 -2.90 12.58
N ALA A 449 -14.87 -2.82 11.35
CA ALA A 449 -14.20 -1.63 10.81
C ALA A 449 -15.10 -0.39 10.78
N LEU A 450 -16.36 -0.53 10.36
CA LEU A 450 -17.34 0.56 10.32
C LEU A 450 -17.71 1.03 11.73
N SER A 451 -17.81 0.11 12.68
CA SER A 451 -18.03 0.41 14.10
C SER A 451 -16.89 1.26 14.69
N CYS A 452 -15.68 1.16 14.13
CA CYS A 452 -14.47 1.86 14.57
C CYS A 452 -14.22 3.19 13.83
N LYS A 453 -15.28 3.87 13.34
CA LYS A 453 -15.21 5.11 12.55
C LYS A 453 -14.47 4.98 11.21
N GLY A 454 -14.49 3.78 10.60
CA GLY A 454 -13.99 3.58 9.25
C GLY A 454 -14.70 4.50 8.26
N ASN A 455 -13.94 5.23 7.43
CA ASN A 455 -14.53 6.13 6.44
C ASN A 455 -15.04 5.36 5.22
N ILE A 456 -16.36 5.27 5.08
CA ILE A 456 -17.06 4.58 3.99
C ILE A 456 -16.79 5.20 2.61
N ASN A 457 -16.53 6.50 2.58
CA ASN A 457 -16.26 7.26 1.35
C ASN A 457 -14.75 7.45 1.12
N SER A 458 -13.92 6.62 1.75
CA SER A 458 -12.51 6.53 1.41
C SER A 458 -12.34 6.11 -0.05
N LYS A 459 -11.29 6.63 -0.68
CA LYS A 459 -10.93 6.35 -2.06
C LYS A 459 -9.50 5.85 -2.13
N LEU A 460 -9.22 4.98 -3.09
CA LEU A 460 -7.85 4.61 -3.42
C LEU A 460 -7.09 5.82 -4.00
N PRO A 461 -5.75 5.83 -3.94
CA PRO A 461 -4.93 6.84 -4.60
C PRO A 461 -5.28 7.02 -6.10
N GLU A 462 -5.00 8.20 -6.64
CA GLU A 462 -5.33 8.54 -8.03
C GLU A 462 -4.65 7.60 -9.05
N GLU A 463 -3.45 7.12 -8.72
CA GLU A 463 -2.69 6.16 -9.51
C GLU A 463 -3.43 4.81 -9.66
N LEU A 464 -4.27 4.47 -8.68
CA LEU A 464 -5.11 3.26 -8.68
C LEU A 464 -6.55 3.54 -9.13
N GLY A 465 -6.83 4.71 -9.70
CA GLY A 465 -8.13 5.00 -10.32
C GLY A 465 -9.13 5.74 -9.43
N ASN A 466 -8.73 6.22 -8.24
CA ASN A 466 -9.62 6.93 -7.29
C ASN A 466 -10.92 6.16 -6.98
N LEU A 467 -10.82 4.83 -6.94
CA LEU A 467 -11.94 3.93 -6.71
C LEU A 467 -12.45 4.10 -5.27
N SER A 468 -13.77 4.32 -5.13
CA SER A 468 -14.43 4.27 -3.81
C SER A 468 -14.57 2.84 -3.33
N MET A 469 -14.85 2.65 -2.03
CA MET A 469 -15.15 1.34 -1.46
C MET A 469 -16.23 0.58 -2.24
N LEU A 470 -17.29 1.28 -2.69
CA LEU A 470 -18.37 0.67 -3.45
C LEU A 470 -17.88 0.12 -4.80
N HIS A 471 -16.99 0.84 -5.50
CA HIS A 471 -16.37 0.34 -6.72
C HIS A 471 -15.55 -0.93 -6.44
N THR A 472 -14.69 -0.90 -5.42
CA THR A 472 -13.82 -2.01 -5.09
C THR A 472 -14.61 -3.27 -4.74
N VAL A 473 -15.63 -3.19 -3.87
CA VAL A 473 -16.44 -4.37 -3.51
C VAL A 473 -17.17 -4.95 -4.72
N CYS A 474 -17.65 -4.09 -5.63
CA CYS A 474 -18.32 -4.56 -6.86
C CYS A 474 -17.37 -5.34 -7.80
N LEU A 475 -16.06 -5.18 -7.64
CA LEU A 475 -15.04 -5.84 -8.46
C LEU A 475 -14.44 -7.09 -7.80
N LEU A 476 -14.79 -7.39 -6.54
CA LEU A 476 -14.36 -8.59 -5.83
C LEU A 476 -15.11 -9.85 -6.31
N PRO A 477 -14.60 -11.06 -6.02
CA PRO A 477 -15.34 -12.29 -6.26
C PRO A 477 -16.73 -12.28 -5.64
N TYR A 478 -17.74 -12.74 -6.38
CA TYR A 478 -19.12 -12.71 -5.94
C TYR A 478 -19.46 -13.90 -5.04
N SER A 479 -19.49 -13.64 -3.75
CA SER A 479 -19.99 -14.55 -2.71
C SER A 479 -21.16 -13.92 -1.93
N ASN A 480 -21.81 -14.71 -1.09
CA ASN A 480 -22.84 -14.20 -0.18
C ASN A 480 -22.25 -13.14 0.78
N GLU A 481 -20.99 -13.29 1.20
CA GLU A 481 -20.33 -12.26 2.00
C GLU A 481 -20.19 -10.95 1.21
N THR A 482 -19.83 -11.00 -0.08
CA THR A 482 -19.74 -9.81 -0.95
C THR A 482 -21.08 -9.08 -1.04
N LEU A 483 -22.18 -9.81 -1.20
CA LEU A 483 -23.52 -9.24 -1.22
C LEU A 483 -23.88 -8.54 0.10
N GLU A 484 -23.57 -9.16 1.24
CA GLU A 484 -23.78 -8.57 2.56
C GLU A 484 -22.91 -7.32 2.77
N MET A 485 -21.66 -7.34 2.30
CA MET A 485 -20.76 -6.18 2.31
C MET A 485 -21.33 -5.02 1.48
N VAL A 486 -21.85 -5.27 0.27
CA VAL A 486 -22.50 -4.22 -0.53
C VAL A 486 -23.71 -3.65 0.21
N LYS A 487 -24.56 -4.51 0.80
CA LYS A 487 -25.75 -4.08 1.54
C LYS A 487 -25.39 -3.14 2.70
N ILE A 488 -24.40 -3.50 3.53
CA ILE A 488 -23.99 -2.64 4.65
C ILE A 488 -23.34 -1.34 4.17
N ILE A 489 -22.52 -1.38 3.12
CA ILE A 489 -21.90 -0.17 2.54
C ILE A 489 -22.96 0.83 2.06
N LEU A 490 -24.02 0.35 1.43
CA LEU A 490 -25.14 1.19 0.99
C LEU A 490 -25.97 1.73 2.17
N ILE A 491 -26.19 0.91 3.20
CA ILE A 491 -26.93 1.32 4.41
C ILE A 491 -26.17 2.44 5.16
N GLU A 492 -24.85 2.33 5.27
CA GLU A 492 -23.99 3.32 5.93
C GLU A 492 -23.78 4.61 5.11
N GLY A 493 -24.46 4.75 3.96
CA GLY A 493 -24.47 5.99 3.19
C GLY A 493 -23.27 6.19 2.27
N ALA A 494 -22.74 5.13 1.68
CA ALA A 494 -21.76 5.25 0.61
C ALA A 494 -22.30 6.06 -0.57
N ASP A 495 -21.47 6.94 -1.14
CA ASP A 495 -21.83 7.70 -2.33
C ASP A 495 -21.88 6.80 -3.57
N THR A 496 -23.09 6.52 -4.04
CA THR A 496 -23.34 5.70 -5.25
C THR A 496 -22.95 6.39 -6.55
N ASN A 497 -22.82 7.72 -6.55
CA ASN A 497 -22.45 8.51 -7.73
C ASN A 497 -20.99 8.97 -7.66
N ALA A 498 -20.21 8.48 -6.68
CA ALA A 498 -18.78 8.67 -6.66
C ALA A 498 -18.18 8.22 -7.99
N LYS A 499 -17.27 9.02 -8.56
CA LYS A 499 -16.62 8.74 -9.84
C LYS A 499 -15.18 8.31 -9.68
N THR A 500 -14.76 7.38 -10.53
CA THR A 500 -13.34 7.02 -10.71
C THR A 500 -12.55 8.15 -11.38
N THR A 501 -11.23 7.99 -11.53
CA THR A 501 -10.45 8.85 -12.42
C THR A 501 -10.75 8.56 -13.89
N VAL A 502 -10.40 9.52 -14.74
CA VAL A 502 -10.39 9.37 -16.20
C VAL A 502 -9.47 8.23 -16.62
N ASN A 503 -8.31 8.09 -15.98
CA ASN A 503 -7.34 7.04 -16.29
C ASN A 503 -7.92 5.63 -16.15
N TYR A 504 -8.79 5.43 -15.15
CA TYR A 504 -9.50 4.16 -15.00
C TYR A 504 -10.48 3.89 -16.16
N ALA A 505 -11.14 4.93 -16.68
CA ALA A 505 -12.13 4.81 -17.75
C ALA A 505 -11.51 4.71 -19.16
N LEU A 506 -10.28 5.18 -19.37
CA LEU A 506 -9.61 5.19 -20.68
C LEU A 506 -9.60 3.82 -21.40
N PRO A 507 -9.27 2.69 -20.76
CA PRO A 507 -9.28 1.38 -21.43
C PRO A 507 -10.65 0.95 -21.97
N PHE A 508 -11.74 1.56 -21.48
CA PHE A 508 -13.11 1.25 -21.85
C PHE A 508 -13.66 2.14 -22.98
N CYS A 509 -12.92 3.16 -23.39
CA CYS A 509 -13.33 4.09 -24.46
C CYS A 509 -13.41 3.41 -25.83
N GLY A 510 -12.46 2.52 -26.16
CA GLY A 510 -12.45 1.73 -27.39
C GLY A 510 -13.72 0.89 -27.55
N PRO A 511 -14.10 0.07 -26.55
CA PRO A 511 -15.41 -0.54 -26.51
C PRO A 511 -16.50 0.48 -26.75
N LEU A 512 -16.59 1.62 -26.08
CA LEU A 512 -17.67 2.60 -26.29
C LEU A 512 -17.69 3.29 -27.68
N GLY A 513 -16.71 3.05 -28.55
CA GLY A 513 -16.64 3.67 -29.88
C GLY A 513 -16.13 5.13 -29.82
N LEU A 514 -15.54 5.51 -28.69
CA LEU A 514 -14.89 6.80 -28.49
C LEU A 514 -13.44 6.74 -29.02
N PRO A 515 -12.89 7.86 -29.53
CA PRO A 515 -11.52 7.89 -30.03
C PRO A 515 -10.50 7.71 -28.90
N ASP A 516 -9.39 7.03 -29.19
CA ASP A 516 -8.29 6.79 -28.23
C ASP A 516 -7.47 8.06 -27.90
N THR A 517 -7.63 9.13 -28.68
CA THR A 517 -6.96 10.42 -28.46
C THR A 517 -7.68 11.20 -27.37
N ILE A 518 -6.95 11.47 -26.28
CA ILE A 518 -7.33 12.27 -25.12
C ILE A 518 -8.10 13.51 -25.57
N LEU A 519 -9.40 13.53 -25.34
CA LEU A 519 -10.16 14.78 -25.33
C LEU A 519 -9.80 15.48 -24.02
N GLU A 520 -9.36 16.72 -24.12
CA GLU A 520 -9.11 17.63 -22.98
C GLU A 520 -10.37 17.88 -22.11
N GLU A 521 -11.48 17.18 -22.39
CA GLU A 521 -12.82 17.32 -21.81
C GLU A 521 -13.47 15.96 -21.42
N ILE A 522 -12.69 14.94 -20.99
CA ILE A 522 -13.31 13.72 -20.39
C ILE A 522 -13.78 14.06 -18.96
N ASP A 523 -14.98 14.61 -18.84
CA ASP A 523 -15.43 15.26 -17.61
C ASP A 523 -16.07 14.34 -16.56
N CYS A 524 -15.88 13.01 -16.62
CA CYS A 524 -16.42 12.13 -15.58
C CYS A 524 -15.84 10.73 -15.66
N GLY A 525 -15.29 10.19 -14.56
CA GLY A 525 -15.05 8.75 -14.45
C GLY A 525 -16.34 7.94 -14.30
N PHE A 526 -16.22 6.65 -14.05
CA PHE A 526 -17.36 5.75 -13.88
C PHE A 526 -17.90 5.78 -12.46
N THR A 527 -19.22 5.61 -12.33
CA THR A 527 -19.87 5.20 -11.08
C THR A 527 -19.77 3.69 -10.88
N ALA A 528 -20.03 3.20 -9.67
CA ALA A 528 -19.96 1.77 -9.36
C ALA A 528 -20.87 0.91 -10.26
N LEU A 529 -22.07 1.42 -10.58
CA LEU A 529 -22.99 0.76 -11.51
C LEU A 529 -22.43 0.72 -12.93
N GLN A 530 -21.81 1.81 -13.40
CA GLN A 530 -21.20 1.88 -14.73
C GLN A 530 -19.98 0.94 -14.85
N VAL A 531 -19.18 0.82 -13.79
CA VAL A 531 -18.07 -0.15 -13.71
C VAL A 531 -18.60 -1.58 -13.88
N LEU A 532 -19.67 -1.97 -13.20
CA LEU A 532 -20.30 -3.29 -13.37
C LEU A 532 -20.85 -3.49 -14.79
N CYS A 533 -21.44 -2.46 -15.40
CA CYS A 533 -21.95 -2.54 -16.76
C CYS A 533 -20.83 -2.77 -17.79
N MET A 534 -19.65 -2.18 -17.58
CA MET A 534 -18.50 -2.25 -18.51
C MET A 534 -17.57 -3.45 -18.27
N ARG A 535 -17.86 -4.30 -17.28
CA ARG A 535 -17.01 -5.44 -16.92
C ARG A 535 -16.97 -6.49 -18.04
N PRO A 536 -15.81 -6.86 -18.61
CA PRO A 536 -15.75 -7.75 -19.77
C PRO A 536 -16.07 -9.22 -19.46
N ASP A 537 -15.87 -9.65 -18.21
CA ASP A 537 -16.17 -11.00 -17.72
C ASP A 537 -17.58 -11.12 -17.11
N GLY A 538 -18.39 -10.07 -17.15
CA GLY A 538 -19.72 -9.97 -16.53
C GLY A 538 -20.65 -11.14 -16.83
N GLU A 539 -20.67 -11.60 -18.08
CA GLU A 539 -21.55 -12.69 -18.53
C GLU A 539 -21.05 -14.09 -18.13
N TYR A 540 -19.74 -14.25 -17.90
CA TYR A 540 -19.06 -15.53 -17.68
C TYR A 540 -18.54 -15.72 -16.24
N ILE A 541 -18.77 -14.76 -15.34
CA ILE A 541 -18.28 -14.85 -13.96
C ILE A 541 -19.04 -15.90 -13.14
N ASP A 542 -18.35 -16.50 -12.18
CA ASP A 542 -18.95 -17.39 -11.19
C ASP A 542 -19.69 -16.52 -10.16
N GLY A 543 -20.89 -16.92 -9.73
CA GLY A 543 -21.71 -16.06 -8.85
C GLY A 543 -22.47 -14.94 -9.58
N LYS A 544 -22.71 -15.11 -10.88
CA LYS A 544 -23.51 -14.19 -11.72
C LYS A 544 -24.88 -13.80 -11.13
N GLU A 545 -25.52 -14.70 -10.40
CA GLU A 545 -26.79 -14.42 -9.70
C GLU A 545 -26.63 -13.32 -8.65
N ILE A 546 -25.54 -13.35 -7.89
CA ILE A 546 -25.20 -12.33 -6.89
C ILE A 546 -24.83 -11.01 -7.57
N LEU A 547 -24.10 -11.05 -8.68
CA LEU A 547 -23.84 -9.86 -9.50
C LEU A 547 -25.15 -9.18 -9.93
N ILE A 548 -26.12 -9.97 -10.41
CA ILE A 548 -27.44 -9.45 -10.83
C ILE A 548 -28.18 -8.85 -9.62
N GLU A 549 -28.12 -9.49 -8.45
CA GLU A 549 -28.73 -8.94 -7.23
C GLU A 549 -28.07 -7.60 -6.83
N ILE A 550 -26.74 -7.50 -6.86
CA ILE A 550 -25.99 -6.27 -6.58
C ILE A 550 -26.40 -5.16 -7.57
N VAL A 551 -26.46 -5.47 -8.87
CA VAL A 551 -26.93 -4.53 -9.89
C VAL A 551 -28.36 -4.07 -9.57
N SER A 552 -29.26 -4.98 -9.19
CA SER A 552 -30.64 -4.64 -8.84
C SER A 552 -30.75 -3.71 -7.62
N LEU A 553 -29.84 -3.84 -6.66
CA LEU A 553 -29.75 -2.96 -5.49
C LEU A 553 -29.25 -1.57 -5.89
N LEU A 554 -28.18 -1.52 -6.69
CA LEU A 554 -27.60 -0.25 -7.13
C LEU A 554 -28.55 0.55 -8.01
N ILE A 555 -29.31 -0.08 -8.90
CA ILE A 555 -30.30 0.60 -9.75
C ILE A 555 -31.34 1.38 -8.91
N LYS A 556 -31.72 0.86 -7.73
CA LYS A 556 -32.72 1.50 -6.87
C LYS A 556 -32.20 2.74 -6.14
N VAL A 557 -30.89 2.80 -5.89
CA VAL A 557 -30.26 3.82 -5.03
C VAL A 557 -29.47 4.86 -5.84
N THR A 558 -28.93 4.48 -7.00
CA THR A 558 -28.04 5.32 -7.82
C THR A 558 -28.83 6.37 -8.63
N HIS A 559 -28.31 7.59 -8.74
CA HIS A 559 -28.95 8.63 -9.55
C HIS A 559 -28.61 8.46 -11.04
N MET A 560 -29.56 7.92 -11.81
CA MET A 560 -29.37 7.51 -13.22
C MET A 560 -29.32 8.65 -14.24
N LYS A 561 -29.30 9.92 -13.81
CA LYS A 561 -29.28 11.08 -14.72
C LYS A 561 -27.89 11.38 -15.29
N GLU A 562 -26.84 10.85 -14.67
CA GLU A 562 -25.47 11.12 -15.08
C GLU A 562 -25.07 10.21 -16.26
N LEU A 563 -24.82 10.83 -17.41
CA LEU A 563 -24.35 10.16 -18.61
C LEU A 563 -22.82 10.28 -18.69
N PHE A 564 -22.13 9.17 -18.95
CA PHE A 564 -20.69 9.19 -19.23
C PHE A 564 -20.49 9.47 -20.72
N GLN A 565 -20.00 10.66 -21.11
CA GLN A 565 -19.84 11.05 -22.52
C GLN A 565 -21.11 10.80 -23.36
N GLY A 566 -22.28 10.98 -22.75
CA GLY A 566 -23.58 10.71 -23.37
C GLY A 566 -24.09 9.28 -23.25
N HIS A 567 -23.29 8.31 -22.81
CA HIS A 567 -23.71 6.93 -22.59
C HIS A 567 -24.44 6.76 -21.25
N SER A 568 -25.58 6.05 -21.28
CA SER A 568 -26.27 5.55 -20.09
C SER A 568 -25.71 4.20 -19.65
N PRO A 569 -25.92 3.77 -18.39
CA PRO A 569 -25.54 2.44 -17.93
C PRO A 569 -26.06 1.30 -18.82
N LEU A 570 -27.27 1.44 -19.38
CA LEU A 570 -27.84 0.48 -20.33
C LEU A 570 -27.02 0.43 -21.62
N SER A 571 -26.68 1.57 -22.21
CA SER A 571 -25.86 1.61 -23.41
C SER A 571 -24.44 1.08 -23.18
N MET A 572 -23.89 1.27 -21.98
CA MET A 572 -22.59 0.72 -21.56
C MET A 572 -22.65 -0.80 -21.42
N ALA A 573 -23.69 -1.35 -20.77
CA ALA A 573 -23.90 -2.80 -20.70
C ALA A 573 -24.11 -3.44 -22.08
N ILE A 574 -24.68 -2.68 -23.02
CA ILE A 574 -24.80 -3.11 -24.42
C ILE A 574 -23.43 -3.14 -25.09
N ALA A 575 -22.64 -2.08 -24.90
CA ALA A 575 -21.31 -1.95 -25.47
C ALA A 575 -20.35 -3.07 -25.03
N SER A 576 -20.49 -3.56 -23.80
CA SER A 576 -19.68 -4.66 -23.24
C SER A 576 -20.22 -6.06 -23.54
N GLY A 577 -21.46 -6.20 -24.03
CA GLY A 577 -22.08 -7.50 -24.32
C GLY A 577 -22.65 -8.24 -23.10
N ASN A 578 -22.87 -7.54 -21.97
CA ASN A 578 -23.39 -8.13 -20.74
C ASN A 578 -24.92 -8.30 -20.77
N ILE A 579 -25.42 -9.31 -21.50
CA ILE A 579 -26.85 -9.53 -21.71
C ILE A 579 -27.65 -9.67 -20.41
N SER A 580 -27.07 -10.29 -19.38
CA SER A 580 -27.78 -10.51 -18.11
C SER A 580 -27.98 -9.22 -17.31
N ILE A 581 -27.00 -8.32 -17.38
CA ILE A 581 -27.12 -6.97 -16.82
C ILE A 581 -28.15 -6.18 -17.64
N VAL A 582 -28.11 -6.26 -18.97
CA VAL A 582 -29.11 -5.61 -19.86
C VAL A 582 -30.53 -6.04 -19.50
N LYS A 583 -30.80 -7.34 -19.34
CA LYS A 583 -32.12 -7.84 -18.92
C LYS A 583 -32.55 -7.27 -17.58
N THR A 584 -31.65 -7.25 -16.60
CA THR A 584 -31.92 -6.72 -15.25
C THR A 584 -32.24 -5.22 -15.28
N LEU A 585 -31.46 -4.45 -16.06
CA LEU A 585 -31.67 -3.01 -16.24
C LEU A 585 -33.04 -2.72 -16.87
N LEU A 586 -33.44 -3.48 -17.90
CA LEU A 586 -34.74 -3.32 -18.56
C LEU A 586 -35.91 -3.75 -17.65
N GLN A 587 -35.76 -4.84 -16.90
CA GLN A 587 -36.79 -5.32 -15.96
C GLN A 587 -37.05 -4.36 -14.79
N SER A 588 -36.11 -3.48 -14.48
CA SER A 588 -36.27 -2.51 -13.39
C SER A 588 -37.38 -1.46 -13.65
N ASN A 589 -37.83 -1.30 -14.90
CA ASN A 589 -38.74 -0.25 -15.37
C ASN A 589 -38.30 1.20 -15.06
N ILE A 590 -37.13 1.40 -14.47
CA ILE A 590 -36.54 2.71 -14.19
C ILE A 590 -35.84 3.26 -15.45
N ILE A 591 -35.25 2.35 -16.24
CA ILE A 591 -34.47 2.70 -17.43
C ILE A 591 -35.32 2.42 -18.67
N LEU A 592 -35.59 3.48 -19.43
CA LEU A 592 -36.33 3.36 -20.69
C LEU A 592 -35.36 3.07 -21.84
N PRO A 593 -35.67 2.10 -22.73
CA PRO A 593 -34.80 1.78 -23.87
C PRO A 593 -34.71 2.94 -24.88
N ASP A 594 -35.75 3.75 -24.95
CA ASP A 594 -35.90 4.89 -25.86
C ASP A 594 -35.34 6.21 -25.29
N GLN A 595 -34.64 6.15 -24.16
CA GLN A 595 -33.97 7.34 -23.62
C GLN A 595 -33.00 7.92 -24.67
N ILE A 596 -33.22 9.19 -25.01
CA ILE A 596 -32.29 9.94 -25.86
C ILE A 596 -31.02 10.19 -25.05
N LEU A 597 -29.95 9.56 -25.49
CA LEU A 597 -28.59 9.64 -24.97
C LEU A 597 -27.93 10.94 -25.45
N GLY A 598 -26.66 11.14 -25.11
CA GLY A 598 -25.92 12.35 -25.53
C GLY A 598 -25.92 12.54 -27.05
N HIS A 599 -25.61 13.77 -27.48
CA HIS A 599 -25.67 14.24 -28.88
C HIS A 599 -24.91 13.35 -29.89
N GLN A 600 -23.95 12.56 -29.43
CA GLN A 600 -23.11 11.68 -30.25
C GLN A 600 -23.55 10.20 -30.23
N VAL A 601 -24.50 9.82 -29.37
CA VAL A 601 -24.80 8.41 -29.06
C VAL A 601 -26.17 7.97 -29.59
N GLY A 602 -27.21 8.81 -29.44
CA GLY A 602 -28.57 8.50 -29.92
C GLY A 602 -29.44 7.75 -28.90
N THR A 603 -29.67 6.46 -29.08
CA THR A 603 -30.48 5.58 -28.18
C THR A 603 -29.74 4.27 -27.89
N ALA A 604 -30.28 3.42 -27.00
CA ALA A 604 -29.70 2.09 -26.77
C ALA A 604 -29.64 1.24 -28.06
N LEU A 605 -30.64 1.37 -28.93
CA LEU A 605 -30.70 0.69 -30.23
C LEU A 605 -29.63 1.16 -31.20
N THR A 606 -29.30 2.46 -31.23
CA THR A 606 -28.23 2.96 -32.13
C THR A 606 -26.87 2.45 -31.71
N VAL A 607 -26.61 2.36 -30.40
CA VAL A 607 -25.37 1.77 -29.86
C VAL A 607 -25.26 0.29 -30.18
N LEU A 608 -26.36 -0.47 -30.08
CA LEU A 608 -26.37 -1.88 -30.43
C LEU A 608 -26.06 -2.12 -31.92
N LEU A 609 -26.57 -1.26 -32.79
CA LEU A 609 -26.42 -1.38 -34.25
C LEU A 609 -25.12 -0.79 -34.80
N ASP A 610 -24.29 -0.17 -33.96
CA ASP A 610 -23.00 0.36 -34.36
C ASP A 610 -22.06 -0.78 -34.81
N PRO A 611 -21.53 -0.77 -36.04
CA PRO A 611 -20.64 -1.83 -36.52
C PRO A 611 -19.36 -1.99 -35.69
N VAL A 612 -18.93 -0.97 -34.94
CA VAL A 612 -17.78 -1.07 -34.02
C VAL A 612 -18.01 -2.16 -32.97
N ARG A 613 -19.26 -2.44 -32.57
CA ARG A 613 -19.62 -3.49 -31.61
C ARG A 613 -19.09 -4.87 -32.01
N LEU A 614 -19.08 -5.18 -33.31
CA LEU A 614 -18.68 -6.48 -33.83
C LEU A 614 -17.20 -6.82 -33.56
N LYS A 615 -16.38 -5.82 -33.23
CA LYS A 615 -14.99 -6.03 -32.80
C LYS A 615 -14.88 -6.58 -31.38
N PHE A 616 -15.87 -6.33 -30.54
CA PHE A 616 -15.80 -6.57 -29.09
C PHE A 616 -16.84 -7.59 -28.61
N VAL A 617 -18.01 -7.66 -29.26
CA VAL A 617 -19.14 -8.50 -28.83
C VAL A 617 -19.51 -9.50 -29.93
N PRO A 618 -19.63 -10.80 -29.61
CA PRO A 618 -20.14 -11.81 -30.53
C PRO A 618 -21.51 -11.47 -31.11
N LEU A 619 -21.69 -11.73 -32.42
CA LEU A 619 -22.95 -11.44 -33.13
C LEU A 619 -24.17 -12.12 -32.49
N GLU A 620 -24.00 -13.34 -31.96
CA GLU A 620 -25.08 -14.08 -31.27
C GLU A 620 -25.63 -13.32 -30.06
N LEU A 621 -24.75 -12.69 -29.27
CA LEU A 621 -25.15 -11.90 -28.10
C LEU A 621 -25.85 -10.61 -28.52
N LEU A 622 -25.35 -9.93 -29.55
CA LEU A 622 -25.99 -8.72 -30.09
C LEU A 622 -27.42 -9.00 -30.57
N ILE A 623 -27.66 -10.12 -31.25
CA ILE A 623 -29.01 -10.52 -31.69
C ILE A 623 -29.93 -10.76 -30.49
N GLN A 624 -29.46 -11.47 -29.46
CA GLN A 624 -30.24 -11.72 -28.26
C GLN A 624 -30.58 -10.42 -27.50
N MET A 625 -29.61 -9.49 -27.41
CA MET A 625 -29.81 -8.19 -26.78
C MET A 625 -30.76 -7.31 -27.58
N MET A 626 -30.75 -7.40 -28.91
CA MET A 626 -31.73 -6.75 -29.77
C MET A 626 -33.14 -7.26 -29.49
N SER A 627 -33.33 -8.58 -29.34
CA SER A 627 -34.62 -9.15 -28.92
C SER A 627 -35.05 -8.59 -27.57
N CYS A 628 -34.15 -8.55 -26.58
CA CYS A 628 -34.46 -8.03 -25.25
C CYS A 628 -34.90 -6.56 -25.28
N LEU A 629 -34.28 -5.72 -26.11
CA LEU A 629 -34.67 -4.31 -26.26
C LEU A 629 -36.06 -4.18 -26.90
N ILE A 630 -36.34 -4.94 -27.96
CA ILE A 630 -37.64 -4.93 -28.64
C ILE A 630 -38.75 -5.41 -27.69
N ASP A 631 -38.49 -6.50 -26.94
CA ASP A 631 -39.42 -7.03 -25.95
C ASP A 631 -39.69 -6.04 -24.82
N ALA A 632 -38.70 -5.21 -24.47
CA ALA A 632 -38.83 -4.11 -23.51
C ALA A 632 -39.48 -2.84 -24.10
N GLY A 633 -39.93 -2.86 -25.36
CA GLY A 633 -40.65 -1.77 -26.00
C GLY A 633 -39.79 -0.73 -26.71
N ALA A 634 -38.53 -1.05 -27.04
CA ALA A 634 -37.66 -0.13 -27.79
C ALA A 634 -38.24 0.18 -29.18
N ASN A 635 -38.36 1.46 -29.54
CA ASN A 635 -38.95 1.90 -30.79
C ASN A 635 -37.89 2.09 -31.89
N PRO A 636 -37.79 1.18 -32.88
CA PRO A 636 -36.83 1.32 -33.97
C PRO A 636 -37.13 2.47 -34.93
N LEU A 637 -38.34 3.06 -34.87
CA LEU A 637 -38.77 4.18 -35.69
C LEU A 637 -38.54 5.54 -35.02
N LEU A 638 -38.03 5.55 -33.78
CA LEU A 638 -37.70 6.79 -33.09
C LEU A 638 -36.63 7.57 -33.87
N ILE A 639 -36.91 8.84 -34.15
CA ILE A 639 -35.99 9.72 -34.86
C ILE A 639 -34.93 10.20 -33.86
N VAL A 640 -33.68 9.88 -34.14
CA VAL A 640 -32.51 10.30 -33.38
C VAL A 640 -31.71 11.33 -34.15
N ASN A 641 -31.11 12.27 -33.43
CA ASN A 641 -30.12 13.21 -33.96
C ASN A 641 -28.75 12.79 -33.41
N ILE A 642 -27.86 12.34 -34.28
CA ILE A 642 -26.50 11.93 -33.91
C ILE A 642 -25.53 12.76 -34.75
N ASN A 643 -24.80 13.68 -34.13
CA ASN A 643 -23.96 14.65 -34.84
C ASN A 643 -24.76 15.40 -35.93
N SER A 644 -24.39 15.26 -37.21
CA SER A 644 -25.09 15.84 -38.35
C SER A 644 -26.16 14.91 -38.96
N PHE A 645 -26.30 13.69 -38.45
CA PHE A 645 -27.26 12.71 -38.94
C PHE A 645 -28.60 12.86 -38.21
N ARG A 646 -29.69 12.84 -38.98
CA ARG A 646 -31.07 12.78 -38.49
C ARG A 646 -31.82 11.66 -39.20
N GLY A 647 -32.31 10.69 -38.45
CA GLY A 647 -33.01 9.53 -38.99
C GLY A 647 -33.36 8.52 -37.91
N THR A 648 -33.86 7.36 -38.31
CA THR A 648 -34.13 6.25 -37.38
C THR A 648 -32.86 5.49 -37.03
N SER A 649 -32.90 4.67 -35.97
CA SER A 649 -31.76 3.82 -35.56
C SER A 649 -31.27 2.89 -36.68
N LEU A 650 -32.18 2.38 -37.51
CA LEU A 650 -31.86 1.57 -38.68
C LEU A 650 -31.20 2.39 -39.80
N GLN A 651 -31.71 3.58 -40.08
CA GLN A 651 -31.11 4.47 -41.08
C GLN A 651 -29.71 4.90 -40.66
N TYR A 652 -29.48 5.11 -39.36
CA TYR A 652 -28.16 5.40 -38.81
C TYR A 652 -27.18 4.23 -39.01
N ALA A 653 -27.63 3.00 -38.74
CA ALA A 653 -26.82 1.80 -38.96
C ALA A 653 -26.39 1.66 -40.44
N HIS A 654 -27.32 1.88 -41.38
CA HIS A 654 -27.01 1.90 -42.80
C HIS A 654 -26.03 3.02 -43.18
N TYR A 655 -26.23 4.22 -42.65
CA TYR A 655 -25.34 5.37 -42.88
C TYR A 655 -23.91 5.09 -42.41
N ASN A 656 -23.73 4.53 -41.20
CA ASN A 656 -22.42 4.16 -40.68
C ASN A 656 -21.76 3.04 -41.49
N LEU A 657 -22.52 2.05 -41.94
CA LEU A 657 -22.01 0.96 -42.75
C LEU A 657 -21.51 1.46 -44.12
N GLU A 658 -22.23 2.38 -44.76
CA GLU A 658 -21.80 3.02 -46.01
C GLU A 658 -20.56 3.90 -45.82
N ASN A 659 -20.50 4.66 -44.72
CA ASN A 659 -19.31 5.44 -44.37
C ASN A 659 -18.08 4.55 -44.12
N MET A 660 -18.23 3.41 -43.44
CA MET A 660 -17.13 2.45 -43.25
C MET A 660 -16.68 1.85 -44.58
N LYS A 661 -17.61 1.45 -45.47
CA LYS A 661 -17.26 0.98 -46.83
C LYS A 661 -16.51 2.05 -47.62
N ALA A 662 -16.95 3.31 -47.54
CA ALA A 662 -16.28 4.43 -48.19
C ALA A 662 -14.86 4.62 -47.63
N GLN A 663 -14.68 4.59 -46.31
CA GLN A 663 -13.37 4.68 -45.64
C GLN A 663 -12.44 3.53 -46.04
N ILE A 664 -12.93 2.29 -46.05
CA ILE A 664 -12.19 1.11 -46.51
C ILE A 664 -11.81 1.25 -47.98
N SER A 665 -12.70 1.78 -48.84
CA SER A 665 -12.40 2.01 -50.26
C SER A 665 -11.34 3.10 -50.47
N THR A 666 -11.32 4.15 -49.63
CA THR A 666 -10.26 5.17 -49.66
C THR A 666 -8.95 4.67 -49.05
N LEU A 667 -9.01 3.82 -48.03
CA LEU A 667 -7.86 3.17 -47.42
C LEU A 667 -7.27 2.11 -48.35
N SER A 668 -8.06 1.36 -49.13
CA SER A 668 -7.57 0.43 -50.14
C SER A 668 -6.98 1.17 -51.35
N LYS A 669 -7.53 2.34 -51.70
CA LYS A 669 -6.91 3.28 -52.66
C LYS A 669 -5.58 3.86 -52.16
N LYS A 670 -5.43 4.12 -50.84
CA LYS A 670 -4.16 4.56 -50.21
C LYS A 670 -3.18 3.39 -49.95
N LYS A 671 -3.66 2.20 -49.59
CA LYS A 671 -2.91 0.94 -49.39
C LYS A 671 -2.57 0.21 -50.68
N LYS A 672 -2.95 0.72 -51.86
CA LYS A 672 -2.28 0.34 -53.12
C LYS A 672 -0.77 0.66 -53.13
N VAL A 673 -0.22 1.24 -52.06
CA VAL A 673 1.22 1.31 -51.80
C VAL A 673 1.75 0.23 -50.84
N LEU A 674 0.96 -0.41 -49.96
CA LEU A 674 1.45 -1.53 -49.14
C LEU A 674 0.32 -2.54 -48.85
N ILE A 675 0.48 -3.72 -49.45
CA ILE A 675 -0.35 -4.91 -49.37
C ILE A 675 -0.35 -5.44 -47.92
N PHE A 676 -1.55 -5.72 -47.39
CA PHE A 676 -2.02 -7.02 -46.87
C PHE A 676 -3.38 -6.80 -46.17
N GLU A 677 -4.37 -7.57 -46.63
CA GLU A 677 -5.66 -7.91 -46.01
C GLU A 677 -5.61 -9.42 -45.65
N PRO A 678 -6.58 -9.96 -44.89
CA PRO A 678 -7.31 -9.41 -43.75
C PRO A 678 -7.07 -10.22 -42.45
#